data_AF-A0A3D5PQT6-F1
#
_entry.id   AF-A0A3D5PQT6-F1
#
_cell.length_a   1.000
_cell.length_b   1.000
_cell.length_c   1.000
_cell.angle_alpha   90.00
_cell.angle_beta   90.00
_cell.angle_gamma   90.00
#
_symmetry.space_group_name_H-M   'P 1'
#
loop_
_entity.id
_entity.type
_entity.pdbx_description
1 polymer ?
#
loop_
_entity_poly.entity_id
_entity_poly.type
_entity_poly.pdbx_seq_one_letter_code
_entity_poly.pdbx_strand_id
1 'polypeptide(L)'
;MSIPLRAGIIGAGYIATWHADAIKQTDGVELVAVCDLNEGAARDLGEPRGATIFTDVDALLSSGTVDAVHILTPPQMHADLAQKALHAGVAVLVEKPVAVSATEMRNMAKASEDSGSLLAVGHNFLSLPGYERLKHARAAGRIGRVSAAEFNWCFPLAPLRSGPFGLWMLREPKNLLLELAPHLFAFAVDLFGEIEVLDMHLSHPTQLPGGATRHQSWRILARAGHVDITVNLSTVETLDDRSLTLRGSNGLAQYDYAADALVLRSENASDLIINPLVNQLTQAGAHLREGAVNAVRQTLSLNRKSAYGLSFLGVTGAFYQALKDKAEIDPRYSASSGVMVMDGLQAVIDRLPNDGAETHEHPAQTRQPKPDVMVIGGTGFIGAHLTRTLVAKGHDVRVVSRGTRGPFPDLVDHVETVSVDLKDKAALIASMAGIKTVYNLAKSMDTTWELCLQNDVGVAVNIAEAALDAGVARLVYTGTIASYDMSDEAVTITENSEFGNDMSDRNLYARSKAECERQLMQMHRERGLPLTIARPGIVIGPGGPLQHWGIGRWHGAGAVRLWSAGNNKLPFVLNDDVCEGLLRMANAPEAIGQSFNLVGDIQFTAREYFDAIFEALGARVKVNGGNPTLFWAVDAVKYVLKKHALRRHGVLRPSLMDWKSRAHFSPFDNAKSKAALDWTPEADSAEFIRKCIIDANLLGY
;
A
#
# COMPACT_ATOMS: atom_id res chain seq x y z
N MET A 1 17.18 38.39 6.85
CA MET A 1 16.43 37.12 6.83
C MET A 1 16.98 36.27 7.96
N SER A 2 16.14 35.64 8.78
CA SER A 2 16.60 34.71 9.81
C SER A 2 17.29 33.51 9.17
N ILE A 3 18.27 32.92 9.87
CA ILE A 3 18.91 31.68 9.43
C ILE A 3 17.83 30.58 9.43
N PRO A 4 17.67 29.82 8.32
CA PRO A 4 16.66 28.76 8.27
C PRO A 4 17.00 27.64 9.25
N LEU A 5 15.97 27.02 9.84
CA LEU A 5 16.14 25.82 10.65
C LEU A 5 16.49 24.63 9.77
N ARG A 6 17.42 23.81 10.24
CA ARG A 6 17.99 22.68 9.51
C ARG A 6 17.29 21.39 9.93
N ALA A 7 16.45 20.85 9.05
CA ALA A 7 15.71 19.62 9.26
C ALA A 7 16.49 18.39 8.77
N GLY A 8 16.46 17.31 9.54
CA GLY A 8 16.86 15.98 9.13
C GLY A 8 15.67 15.03 9.04
N ILE A 9 15.77 14.00 8.19
CA ILE A 9 14.84 12.86 8.16
C ILE A 9 15.59 11.60 8.56
N ILE A 10 15.06 10.84 9.51
CA ILE A 10 15.53 9.49 9.87
C ILE A 10 14.48 8.49 9.40
N GLY A 11 14.82 7.69 8.39
CA GLY A 11 13.91 6.79 7.67
C GLY A 11 13.43 7.37 6.34
N ALA A 12 13.94 6.84 5.23
CA ALA A 12 13.60 7.23 3.86
C ALA A 12 12.50 6.33 3.24
N GLY A 13 11.57 5.86 4.09
CA GLY A 13 10.46 5.00 3.69
C GLY A 13 9.32 5.72 2.97
N TYR A 14 8.18 5.04 2.84
CA TYR A 14 7.01 5.51 2.10
C TYR A 14 6.54 6.92 2.51
N ILE A 15 6.48 7.19 3.82
CA ILE A 15 5.94 8.44 4.37
C ILE A 15 6.92 9.62 4.24
N ALA A 16 8.21 9.35 4.01
CA ALA A 16 9.27 10.36 4.04
C ALA A 16 9.09 11.46 2.98
N THR A 17 8.53 11.12 1.82
CA THR A 17 8.21 12.09 0.78
C THR A 17 7.18 13.14 1.23
N TRP A 18 6.16 12.74 2.00
CA TRP A 18 5.16 13.67 2.53
C TRP A 18 5.76 14.66 3.54
N HIS A 19 6.64 14.19 4.42
CA HIS A 19 7.37 15.07 5.34
C HIS A 19 8.36 15.97 4.62
N ALA A 20 9.13 15.45 3.67
CA ALA A 20 10.07 16.26 2.89
C ALA A 20 9.34 17.37 2.10
N ASP A 21 8.18 17.07 1.54
CA ASP A 21 7.35 18.04 0.83
C ASP A 21 6.69 19.05 1.79
N ALA A 22 6.34 18.65 3.01
CA ALA A 22 5.84 19.55 4.06
C ALA A 22 6.95 20.47 4.60
N ILE A 23 8.15 19.95 4.86
CA ILE A 23 9.33 20.73 5.25
C ILE A 23 9.62 21.79 4.19
N LYS A 24 9.67 21.40 2.90
CA LYS A 24 9.92 22.32 1.78
C LYS A 24 8.88 23.45 1.68
N GLN A 25 7.65 23.21 2.12
CA GLN A 25 6.56 24.19 2.12
C GLN A 25 6.49 25.01 3.41
N THR A 26 7.30 24.69 4.42
CA THR A 26 7.34 25.41 5.70
C THR A 26 8.38 26.51 5.61
N ASP A 27 7.94 27.77 5.66
CA ASP A 27 8.83 28.93 5.53
C ASP A 27 9.96 28.90 6.55
N GLY A 28 11.20 29.20 6.15
CA GLY A 28 12.35 29.27 7.06
C GLY A 28 12.83 27.91 7.61
N VAL A 29 12.56 26.82 6.90
CA VAL A 29 13.07 25.47 7.20
C VAL A 29 13.68 24.87 5.94
N GLU A 30 14.79 24.17 6.07
CA GLU A 30 15.49 23.49 4.98
C GLU A 30 15.78 22.04 5.34
N LEU A 31 15.51 21.10 4.43
CA LEU A 31 15.94 19.70 4.59
C LEU A 31 17.42 19.59 4.24
N VAL A 32 18.27 19.37 5.24
CA VAL A 32 19.73 19.33 5.07
C VAL A 32 20.32 17.92 5.18
N ALA A 33 19.59 16.96 5.74
CA ALA A 33 20.08 15.61 5.95
C ALA A 33 18.99 14.53 5.80
N VAL A 34 19.37 13.38 5.25
CA VAL A 34 18.56 12.15 5.22
C VAL A 34 19.42 11.00 5.73
N CYS A 35 18.88 10.26 6.70
CA CYS A 35 19.52 9.09 7.28
C CYS A 35 18.66 7.84 7.08
N ASP A 36 19.21 6.81 6.46
CA ASP A 36 18.59 5.47 6.36
C ASP A 36 19.69 4.40 6.29
N LEU A 37 19.43 3.23 6.88
CA LEU A 37 20.35 2.08 6.78
C LEU A 37 20.55 1.64 5.33
N ASN A 38 19.52 1.83 4.49
CA ASN A 38 19.61 1.65 3.05
C ASN A 38 20.07 2.96 2.40
N GLU A 39 21.37 3.02 2.07
CA GLU A 39 21.99 4.19 1.42
C GLU A 39 21.28 4.57 0.11
N GLY A 40 20.82 3.59 -0.67
CA GLY A 40 20.08 3.84 -1.90
C GLY A 40 18.77 4.59 -1.66
N ALA A 41 17.99 4.16 -0.66
CA ALA A 41 16.75 4.84 -0.28
C ALA A 41 17.01 6.26 0.24
N ALA A 42 18.08 6.45 1.02
CA ALA A 42 18.48 7.77 1.50
C ALA A 42 18.87 8.70 0.34
N ARG A 43 19.66 8.21 -0.63
CA ARG A 43 20.06 8.95 -1.84
C ARG A 43 18.87 9.35 -2.69
N ASP A 44 17.96 8.40 -2.97
CA ASP A 44 16.75 8.64 -3.76
C ASP A 44 15.87 9.76 -3.19
N LEU A 45 15.78 9.87 -1.86
CA LEU A 45 15.05 10.93 -1.19
C LEU A 45 15.85 12.25 -1.10
N GLY A 46 17.12 12.16 -0.73
CA GLY A 46 17.96 13.28 -0.31
C GLY A 46 18.67 14.03 -1.43
N GLU A 47 19.27 13.33 -2.40
CA GLU A 47 20.06 13.98 -3.47
C GLU A 47 19.24 14.96 -4.32
N PRO A 48 17.99 14.65 -4.74
CA PRO A 48 17.16 15.60 -5.48
C PRO A 48 16.80 16.87 -4.70
N ARG A 49 17.04 16.86 -3.39
CA ARG A 49 16.74 17.95 -2.44
C ARG A 49 18.01 18.62 -1.91
N GLY A 50 19.21 18.17 -2.31
CA GLY A 50 20.48 18.69 -1.83
C GLY A 50 20.84 18.30 -0.39
N ALA A 51 20.19 17.27 0.16
CA ALA A 51 20.43 16.82 1.52
C ALA A 51 21.68 15.92 1.62
N THR A 52 22.43 16.04 2.71
CA THR A 52 23.55 15.16 3.04
C THR A 52 23.05 13.78 3.44
N ILE A 53 23.71 12.74 2.95
CA ILE A 53 23.30 11.35 3.17
C ILE A 53 24.08 10.75 4.34
N PHE A 54 23.35 10.15 5.27
CA PHE A 54 23.88 9.38 6.39
C PHE A 54 23.32 7.97 6.36
N THR A 55 24.10 7.00 6.81
CA THR A 55 23.66 5.60 7.02
C THR A 55 23.69 5.19 8.49
N ASP A 56 24.09 6.12 9.37
CA ASP A 56 24.20 5.93 10.80
C ASP A 56 23.62 7.15 11.53
N VAL A 57 22.75 6.90 12.51
CA VAL A 57 22.05 7.97 13.24
C VAL A 57 22.99 8.68 14.20
N ASP A 58 23.93 7.97 14.82
CA ASP A 58 24.85 8.59 15.78
C ASP A 58 25.82 9.54 15.06
N ALA A 59 26.24 9.20 13.83
CA ALA A 59 26.99 10.07 12.93
C ALA A 59 26.18 11.30 12.49
N LEU A 60 24.89 11.13 12.15
CA LEU A 60 24.01 12.26 11.85
C LEU A 60 23.92 13.23 13.03
N LEU A 61 23.60 12.74 14.23
CA LEU A 61 23.41 13.58 15.41
C LEU A 61 24.73 14.27 15.82
N SER A 62 25.85 13.55 15.76
CA SER A 62 27.18 14.10 16.12
C SER A 62 27.71 15.12 15.11
N SER A 63 27.17 15.16 13.88
CA SER A 63 27.61 16.10 12.84
C SER A 63 27.28 17.56 13.14
N GLY A 64 26.31 17.82 14.04
CA GLY A 64 25.82 19.17 14.33
C GLY A 64 25.11 19.85 13.13
N THR A 65 24.76 19.07 12.11
CA THR A 65 24.16 19.59 10.86
C THR A 65 22.67 19.90 10.99
N VAL A 66 21.96 19.30 11.94
CA VAL A 66 20.50 19.41 12.10
C VAL A 66 20.12 20.14 13.39
N ASP A 67 19.04 20.91 13.35
CA ASP A 67 18.39 21.53 14.51
C ASP A 67 17.18 20.69 14.97
N ALA A 68 16.57 19.95 14.03
CA ALA A 68 15.45 19.06 14.29
C ALA A 68 15.49 17.83 13.38
N VAL A 69 14.90 16.71 13.83
CA VAL A 69 14.73 15.50 13.03
C VAL A 69 13.28 15.03 13.00
N HIS A 70 12.86 14.53 11.83
CA HIS A 70 11.63 13.78 11.67
C HIS A 70 11.97 12.29 11.72
N ILE A 71 11.40 11.54 12.68
CA ILE A 71 11.59 10.09 12.81
C ILE A 71 10.45 9.37 12.13
N LEU A 72 10.78 8.71 11.02
CA LEU A 72 9.86 8.10 10.06
C LEU A 72 10.19 6.61 9.83
N THR A 73 10.74 5.97 10.86
CA THR A 73 11.21 4.59 10.80
C THR A 73 10.07 3.61 11.15
N PRO A 74 10.28 2.30 11.08
CA PRO A 74 9.36 1.35 11.69
C PRO A 74 9.10 1.64 13.18
N PRO A 75 7.86 1.53 13.69
CA PRO A 75 7.47 2.04 15.02
C PRO A 75 8.28 1.52 16.20
N GLN A 76 8.75 0.27 16.13
CA GLN A 76 9.58 -0.32 17.20
C GLN A 76 10.92 0.39 17.41
N MET A 77 11.35 1.26 16.48
CA MET A 77 12.58 2.05 16.61
C MET A 77 12.33 3.49 17.04
N HIS A 78 11.08 3.96 17.07
CA HIS A 78 10.75 5.35 17.33
C HIS A 78 11.26 5.83 18.69
N ALA A 79 10.99 5.09 19.76
CA ALA A 79 11.30 5.51 21.11
C ALA A 79 12.81 5.66 21.34
N ASP A 80 13.60 4.69 20.90
CA ASP A 80 15.06 4.70 21.06
C ASP A 80 15.70 5.83 20.25
N LEU A 81 15.29 5.99 18.98
CA LEU A 81 15.81 7.04 18.11
C LEU A 81 15.40 8.43 18.59
N ALA A 82 14.18 8.60 19.10
CA ALA A 82 13.70 9.86 19.65
C ALA A 82 14.49 10.25 20.89
N GLN A 83 14.65 9.33 21.84
CA GLN A 83 15.45 9.57 23.05
C GLN A 83 16.90 9.92 22.72
N LYS A 84 17.53 9.22 21.76
CA LYS A 84 18.88 9.55 21.27
C LYS A 84 18.97 10.98 20.74
N ALA A 85 18.04 11.38 19.86
CA ALA A 85 18.03 12.72 19.28
C ALA A 85 17.76 13.81 20.33
N LEU A 86 16.80 13.58 21.23
CA LEU A 86 16.47 14.51 22.32
C LEU A 86 17.65 14.72 23.25
N HIS A 87 18.36 13.66 23.66
CA HIS A 87 19.57 13.77 24.49
C HIS A 87 20.74 14.46 23.77
N ALA A 88 20.77 14.44 22.43
CA ALA A 88 21.73 15.19 21.62
C ALA A 88 21.37 16.68 21.47
N GLY A 89 20.27 17.16 22.09
CA GLY A 89 19.83 18.55 21.99
C GLY A 89 19.06 18.86 20.70
N VAL A 90 18.62 17.83 19.96
CA VAL A 90 17.93 17.97 18.68
C VAL A 90 16.43 17.82 18.89
N ALA A 91 15.63 18.75 18.34
CA ALA A 91 14.17 18.67 18.41
C ALA A 91 13.64 17.51 17.56
N VAL A 92 12.55 16.86 18.00
CA VAL A 92 12.05 15.62 17.37
C VAL A 92 10.56 15.74 17.05
N LEU A 93 10.22 15.44 15.79
CA LEU A 93 8.86 15.10 15.38
C LEU A 93 8.81 13.60 15.05
N VAL A 94 7.96 12.83 15.73
CA VAL A 94 7.86 11.38 15.53
C VAL A 94 6.57 11.02 14.81
N GLU A 95 6.66 10.21 13.75
CA GLU A 95 5.48 9.70 13.04
C GLU A 95 4.64 8.75 13.91
N LYS A 96 3.37 8.58 13.55
CA LYS A 96 2.47 7.66 14.23
C LYS A 96 2.72 6.20 13.79
N PRO A 97 2.43 5.21 14.66
CA PRO A 97 2.27 5.36 16.11
C PRO A 97 3.57 5.86 16.73
N VAL A 98 3.46 6.84 17.63
CA VAL A 98 4.61 7.56 18.20
C VAL A 98 5.52 6.62 19.00
N ALA A 99 4.91 5.62 19.64
CA ALA A 99 5.56 4.57 20.40
C ALA A 99 4.72 3.28 20.29
N VAL A 100 5.29 2.12 20.67
CA VAL A 100 4.53 0.85 20.67
C VAL A 100 3.92 0.53 22.04
N SER A 101 4.17 1.36 23.06
CA SER A 101 3.55 1.27 24.38
C SER A 101 3.42 2.65 25.05
N ALA A 102 2.53 2.74 26.05
CA ALA A 102 2.42 3.93 26.89
C ALA A 102 3.72 4.22 27.67
N THR A 103 4.41 3.17 28.12
CA THR A 103 5.70 3.31 28.85
C THR A 103 6.77 3.96 27.98
N GLU A 104 6.92 3.52 26.73
CA GLU A 104 7.86 4.14 25.79
C GLU A 104 7.53 5.61 25.52
N MET A 105 6.25 5.94 25.33
CA MET A 105 5.82 7.33 25.15
C MET A 105 6.17 8.21 26.37
N ARG A 106 5.99 7.70 27.59
CA ARG A 106 6.40 8.39 28.82
C ARG A 106 7.91 8.56 28.92
N ASN A 107 8.69 7.55 28.51
CA ASN A 107 10.15 7.66 28.47
C ASN A 107 10.61 8.74 27.48
N MET A 108 9.98 8.83 26.31
CA MET A 108 10.24 9.89 25.33
C MET A 108 9.88 11.28 25.89
N ALA A 109 8.72 11.40 26.56
CA ALA A 109 8.32 12.65 27.21
C ALA A 109 9.34 13.08 28.27
N LYS A 110 9.78 12.15 29.12
CA LYS A 110 10.81 12.38 30.12
C LYS A 110 12.15 12.81 29.48
N ALA A 111 12.58 12.17 28.40
CA ALA A 111 13.81 12.56 27.70
C ALA A 111 13.73 13.99 27.12
N SER A 112 12.55 14.40 26.65
CA SER A 112 12.28 15.77 26.19
C SER A 112 12.36 16.79 27.32
N GLU A 113 11.77 16.46 28.49
CA GLU A 113 11.86 17.29 29.69
C GLU A 113 13.30 17.40 30.20
N ASP A 114 14.00 16.27 30.32
CA ASP A 114 15.37 16.20 30.86
C ASP A 114 16.39 16.93 29.97
N SER A 115 16.21 16.90 28.64
CA SER A 115 17.11 17.58 27.70
C SER A 115 16.71 19.03 27.36
N GLY A 116 15.47 19.42 27.65
CA GLY A 116 14.87 20.69 27.22
C GLY A 116 14.61 20.77 25.70
N SER A 117 14.79 19.68 24.96
CA SER A 117 14.55 19.63 23.51
C SER A 117 13.09 19.32 23.22
N LEU A 118 12.53 19.96 22.19
CA LEU A 118 11.12 19.82 21.84
C LEU A 118 10.82 18.42 21.26
N LEU A 119 9.82 17.73 21.84
CA LEU A 119 9.20 16.53 21.28
C LEU A 119 7.78 16.84 20.78
N ALA A 120 7.49 16.43 19.54
CA ALA A 120 6.19 16.54 18.91
C ALA A 120 5.67 15.19 18.41
N VAL A 121 4.36 14.96 18.57
CA VAL A 121 3.68 13.75 18.10
C VAL A 121 2.99 13.93 16.75
N GLY A 122 3.23 13.02 15.81
CA GLY A 122 2.80 13.08 14.41
C GLY A 122 1.32 12.78 14.15
N HIS A 123 0.39 13.25 14.99
CA HIS A 123 -1.05 13.10 14.75
C HIS A 123 -1.57 14.10 13.70
N ASN A 124 -1.06 13.99 12.47
CA ASN A 124 -1.30 14.92 11.36
C ASN A 124 -2.78 15.27 11.11
N PHE A 125 -3.72 14.33 11.26
CA PHE A 125 -5.15 14.58 11.03
C PHE A 125 -5.77 15.64 11.94
N LEU A 126 -5.15 15.94 13.09
CA LEU A 126 -5.56 17.04 13.95
C LEU A 126 -5.31 18.42 13.31
N SER A 127 -4.54 18.51 12.22
CA SER A 127 -4.30 19.74 11.45
C SER A 127 -5.29 19.95 10.31
N LEU A 128 -6.25 19.04 10.09
CA LEU A 128 -7.16 19.15 8.97
C LEU A 128 -8.05 20.41 9.09
N PRO A 129 -8.22 21.21 8.01
CA PRO A 129 -9.00 22.43 8.07
C PRO A 129 -10.46 22.23 8.50
N GLY A 130 -11.09 21.10 8.15
CA GLY A 130 -12.44 20.75 8.59
C GLY A 130 -12.51 20.40 10.07
N TYR A 131 -11.45 19.80 10.62
CA TYR A 131 -11.35 19.56 12.05
C TYR A 131 -11.23 20.86 12.84
N GLU A 132 -10.45 21.84 12.35
CA GLU A 132 -10.43 23.19 12.94
C GLU A 132 -11.81 23.86 12.95
N ARG A 133 -12.56 23.74 11.83
CA ARG A 133 -13.94 24.26 11.76
C ARG A 133 -14.85 23.56 12.77
N LEU A 134 -14.67 22.26 13.00
CA LEU A 134 -15.40 21.49 14.00
C LEU A 134 -15.08 21.97 15.41
N LYS A 135 -13.80 22.11 15.77
CA LYS A 135 -13.37 22.63 17.07
C LYS A 135 -13.95 24.02 17.33
N HIS A 136 -13.87 24.90 16.33
CA HIS A 136 -14.48 26.24 16.43
C HIS A 136 -16.00 26.16 16.63
N ALA A 137 -16.70 25.27 15.91
CA ALA A 137 -18.14 25.10 16.07
C ALA A 137 -18.53 24.62 17.48
N ARG A 138 -17.75 23.70 18.04
CA ARG A 138 -17.90 23.24 19.43
C ARG A 138 -17.63 24.39 20.42
N ALA A 139 -16.51 25.09 20.28
CA ALA A 139 -16.12 26.19 21.16
C ALA A 139 -17.13 27.35 21.13
N ALA A 140 -17.70 27.63 19.96
CA ALA A 140 -18.75 28.63 19.78
C ALA A 140 -20.14 28.19 20.29
N GLY A 141 -20.28 26.99 20.87
CA GLY A 141 -21.53 26.46 21.40
C GLY A 141 -22.56 26.04 20.33
N ARG A 142 -22.19 26.01 19.04
CA ARG A 142 -23.12 25.72 17.93
C ARG A 142 -23.66 24.28 17.95
N ILE A 143 -22.94 23.36 18.59
CA ILE A 143 -23.33 21.96 18.75
C ILE A 143 -24.08 21.76 20.10
N GLY A 144 -24.01 22.75 20.99
CA GLY A 144 -24.50 22.64 22.37
C GLY A 144 -23.61 21.76 23.24
N ARG A 145 -24.18 21.15 24.29
CA ARG A 145 -23.46 20.21 25.15
C ARG A 145 -23.39 18.85 24.46
N VAL A 146 -22.19 18.40 24.12
CA VAL A 146 -21.96 17.09 23.51
C VAL A 146 -22.21 16.00 24.54
N SER A 147 -23.05 15.02 24.20
CA SER A 147 -23.33 13.84 25.04
C SER A 147 -22.71 12.57 24.49
N ALA A 148 -22.52 12.48 23.17
CA ALA A 148 -21.93 11.32 22.53
C ALA A 148 -21.05 11.71 21.34
N ALA A 149 -19.98 10.94 21.14
CA ALA A 149 -19.07 11.07 20.01
C ALA A 149 -18.79 9.69 19.37
N GLU A 150 -18.71 9.67 18.05
CA GLU A 150 -18.44 8.45 17.28
C GLU A 150 -17.28 8.72 16.31
N PHE A 151 -16.29 7.82 16.30
CA PHE A 151 -15.08 7.92 15.48
C PHE A 151 -14.94 6.67 14.63
N ASN A 152 -14.94 6.82 13.31
CA ASN A 152 -15.00 5.72 12.36
C ASN A 152 -13.75 5.70 11.49
N TRP A 153 -13.11 4.53 11.42
CA TRP A 153 -12.15 4.16 10.38
C TRP A 153 -12.63 2.87 9.73
N CYS A 154 -13.40 2.97 8.68
CA CYS A 154 -13.88 1.86 7.88
C CYS A 154 -13.22 1.96 6.50
N PHE A 155 -12.05 1.33 6.35
CA PHE A 155 -11.25 1.42 5.13
C PHE A 155 -10.56 0.09 4.83
N PRO A 156 -10.80 -0.53 3.66
CA PRO A 156 -10.23 -1.83 3.32
C PRO A 156 -8.70 -1.85 3.37
N LEU A 157 -8.12 -2.89 3.97
CA LEU A 157 -6.67 -3.05 4.04
C LEU A 157 -6.20 -4.20 3.13
N ALA A 158 -5.79 -3.86 1.90
CA ALA A 158 -5.35 -4.84 0.90
C ALA A 158 -4.28 -5.84 1.40
N PRO A 159 -3.26 -5.45 2.21
CA PRO A 159 -2.27 -6.39 2.72
C PRO A 159 -2.81 -7.54 3.58
N LEU A 160 -3.96 -7.40 4.24
CA LEU A 160 -4.58 -8.51 4.98
C LEU A 160 -5.11 -9.63 4.07
N ARG A 161 -5.34 -9.33 2.78
CA ARG A 161 -5.83 -10.30 1.80
C ARG A 161 -4.72 -10.91 0.97
N SER A 162 -3.85 -10.06 0.42
CA SER A 162 -2.89 -10.47 -0.62
C SER A 162 -1.44 -10.14 -0.28
N GLY A 163 -1.17 -9.69 0.94
CA GLY A 163 0.15 -9.33 1.41
C GLY A 163 0.67 -7.99 0.84
N PRO A 164 1.95 -7.66 1.10
CA PRO A 164 2.96 -8.50 1.76
C PRO A 164 2.66 -8.71 3.24
N PHE A 165 2.74 -9.95 3.72
CA PHE A 165 2.38 -10.29 5.10
C PHE A 165 3.49 -10.02 6.13
N GLY A 166 4.72 -9.70 5.68
CA GLY A 166 5.84 -9.36 6.56
C GLY A 166 5.83 -7.92 7.10
N LEU A 167 4.80 -7.12 6.76
CA LEU A 167 4.64 -5.74 7.24
C LEU A 167 4.49 -5.72 8.77
N TRP A 168 5.10 -4.71 9.41
CA TRP A 168 5.06 -4.57 10.88
C TRP A 168 3.64 -4.63 11.45
N MET A 169 2.68 -3.96 10.82
CA MET A 169 1.27 -3.94 11.23
C MET A 169 0.59 -5.32 11.27
N LEU A 170 1.14 -6.31 10.56
CA LEU A 170 0.59 -7.67 10.50
C LEU A 170 1.31 -8.67 11.43
N ARG A 171 2.44 -8.27 12.03
CA ARG A 171 3.28 -9.16 12.86
C ARG A 171 2.61 -9.56 14.16
N GLU A 172 1.99 -8.59 14.84
CA GLU A 172 1.24 -8.82 16.08
C GLU A 172 -0.18 -8.25 15.94
N PRO A 173 -1.19 -8.85 16.60
CA PRO A 173 -2.56 -8.35 16.60
C PRO A 173 -2.67 -6.88 17.04
N LYS A 174 -1.91 -6.47 18.05
CA LYS A 174 -1.90 -5.08 18.54
C LYS A 174 -1.38 -4.08 17.50
N ASN A 175 -0.50 -4.50 16.59
CA ASN A 175 0.15 -3.57 15.66
C ASN A 175 -0.84 -3.00 14.64
N LEU A 176 -1.87 -3.75 14.27
CA LEU A 176 -2.93 -3.25 13.40
C LEU A 176 -3.78 -2.18 14.10
N LEU A 177 -4.04 -2.36 15.40
CA LEU A 177 -4.66 -1.33 16.23
C LEU A 177 -3.77 -0.10 16.32
N LEU A 178 -2.47 -0.26 16.63
CA LEU A 178 -1.49 0.82 16.70
C LEU A 178 -1.27 1.54 15.36
N GLU A 179 -1.51 0.89 14.23
CA GLU A 179 -1.39 1.53 12.91
C GLU A 179 -2.54 2.50 12.61
N LEU A 180 -3.76 2.17 13.07
CA LEU A 180 -5.01 2.83 12.66
C LEU A 180 -5.64 3.68 13.77
N ALA A 181 -5.74 3.13 14.98
CA ALA A 181 -6.45 3.73 16.11
C ALA A 181 -5.84 5.02 16.68
N PRO A 182 -4.52 5.30 16.60
CA PRO A 182 -3.99 6.54 17.17
C PRO A 182 -4.65 7.80 16.62
N HIS A 183 -5.07 7.83 15.36
CA HIS A 183 -5.79 8.98 14.81
C HIS A 183 -7.13 9.21 15.50
N LEU A 184 -7.89 8.15 15.78
CA LEU A 184 -9.21 8.25 16.40
C LEU A 184 -9.11 8.64 17.88
N PHE A 185 -8.16 8.03 18.59
CA PHE A 185 -7.86 8.39 19.98
C PHE A 185 -7.32 9.83 20.08
N ALA A 186 -6.50 10.28 19.14
CA ALA A 186 -6.02 11.66 19.10
C ALA A 186 -7.16 12.68 18.95
N PHE A 187 -8.16 12.41 18.10
CA PHE A 187 -9.35 13.27 18.02
C PHE A 187 -10.14 13.29 19.34
N ALA A 188 -10.35 12.13 19.95
CA ALA A 188 -11.08 12.03 21.21
C ALA A 188 -10.35 12.76 22.36
N VAL A 189 -9.02 12.59 22.46
CA VAL A 189 -8.17 13.27 23.45
C VAL A 189 -8.19 14.78 23.26
N ASP A 190 -8.02 15.28 22.04
CA ASP A 190 -8.04 16.74 21.79
C ASP A 190 -9.43 17.37 22.03
N LEU A 191 -10.52 16.63 21.80
CA LEU A 191 -11.87 17.15 22.03
C LEU A 191 -12.34 17.07 23.48
N PHE A 192 -11.95 16.01 24.21
CA PHE A 192 -12.58 15.65 25.48
C PHE A 192 -11.59 15.33 26.62
N GLY A 193 -10.30 15.19 26.33
CA GLY A 193 -9.26 14.83 27.30
C GLY A 193 -9.11 13.32 27.49
N GLU A 194 -8.77 12.89 28.70
CA GLU A 194 -8.49 11.50 29.02
C GLU A 194 -9.68 10.57 28.72
N ILE A 195 -9.36 9.37 28.20
CA ILE A 195 -10.34 8.39 27.72
C ILE A 195 -10.33 7.16 28.62
N GLU A 196 -11.48 6.84 29.19
CA GLU A 196 -11.75 5.60 29.91
C GLU A 196 -12.33 4.57 28.93
N VAL A 197 -11.59 3.48 28.66
CA VAL A 197 -12.09 2.37 27.83
C VAL A 197 -12.99 1.47 28.68
N LEU A 198 -14.24 1.29 28.25
CA LEU A 198 -15.26 0.50 28.94
C LEU A 198 -15.26 -0.94 28.42
N ASP A 199 -15.34 -1.12 27.10
CA ASP A 199 -15.46 -2.44 26.47
C ASP A 199 -14.85 -2.47 25.05
N MET A 200 -14.53 -3.66 24.56
CA MET A 200 -14.04 -3.88 23.19
C MET A 200 -14.56 -5.21 22.63
N HIS A 201 -15.11 -5.16 21.42
CA HIS A 201 -15.51 -6.34 20.65
C HIS A 201 -14.74 -6.47 19.33
N LEU A 202 -14.26 -7.68 19.04
CA LEU A 202 -13.54 -8.03 17.81
C LEU A 202 -14.43 -8.85 16.87
N SER A 203 -14.33 -8.63 15.57
CA SER A 203 -15.07 -9.43 14.58
C SER A 203 -14.30 -9.58 13.25
N HIS A 204 -14.88 -10.36 12.33
CA HIS A 204 -14.32 -10.67 11.01
C HIS A 204 -12.87 -11.20 11.06
N PRO A 205 -12.64 -12.36 11.72
CA PRO A 205 -11.31 -12.97 11.72
C PRO A 205 -10.90 -13.38 10.31
N THR A 206 -9.64 -13.14 9.96
CA THR A 206 -8.99 -13.64 8.75
C THR A 206 -7.72 -14.42 9.12
N GLN A 207 -7.41 -15.45 8.36
CA GLN A 207 -6.19 -16.23 8.54
C GLN A 207 -5.07 -15.64 7.68
N LEU A 208 -3.97 -15.29 8.32
CA LEU A 208 -2.73 -14.99 7.61
C LEU A 208 -2.03 -16.29 7.20
N PRO A 209 -1.16 -16.25 6.17
CA PRO A 209 -0.28 -17.37 5.87
C PRO A 209 0.51 -17.79 7.13
N GLY A 210 0.48 -19.09 7.42
CA GLY A 210 1.00 -19.64 8.68
C GLY A 210 -0.03 -19.81 9.79
N GLY A 211 -1.31 -19.55 9.52
CA GLY A 211 -2.43 -19.88 10.40
C GLY A 211 -2.73 -18.87 11.49
N ALA A 212 -2.01 -17.73 11.53
CA ALA A 212 -2.25 -16.68 12.52
C ALA A 212 -3.55 -15.95 12.22
N THR A 213 -4.42 -15.80 13.23
CA THR A 213 -5.67 -15.07 13.07
C THR A 213 -5.45 -13.56 13.25
N ARG A 214 -6.09 -12.75 12.39
CA ARG A 214 -6.20 -11.31 12.54
C ARG A 214 -7.66 -10.90 12.46
N HIS A 215 -8.13 -10.15 13.44
CA HIS A 215 -9.43 -9.51 13.33
C HIS A 215 -9.34 -8.32 12.38
N GLN A 216 -10.41 -8.09 11.63
CA GLN A 216 -10.51 -6.96 10.70
C GLN A 216 -11.42 -5.87 11.25
N SER A 217 -12.06 -6.07 12.41
CA SER A 217 -12.94 -5.07 12.99
C SER A 217 -12.83 -5.00 14.51
N TRP A 218 -12.90 -3.76 15.03
CA TRP A 218 -12.94 -3.43 16.45
C TRP A 218 -14.12 -2.49 16.71
N ARG A 219 -14.91 -2.80 17.73
CA ARG A 219 -15.91 -1.90 18.32
C ARG A 219 -15.47 -1.60 19.73
N ILE A 220 -15.06 -0.36 20.00
CA ILE A 220 -14.56 0.06 21.31
C ILE A 220 -15.57 1.04 21.90
N LEU A 221 -16.04 0.74 23.10
CA LEU A 221 -16.88 1.62 23.91
C LEU A 221 -16.00 2.29 24.95
N ALA A 222 -16.08 3.62 25.04
CA ALA A 222 -15.27 4.42 25.93
C ALA A 222 -16.07 5.62 26.47
N ARG A 223 -15.45 6.37 27.37
CA ARG A 223 -16.00 7.61 27.94
C ARG A 223 -14.88 8.63 28.15
N ALA A 224 -15.21 9.90 27.95
CA ALA A 224 -14.35 11.01 28.38
C ALA A 224 -15.20 12.02 29.16
N GLY A 225 -15.02 12.05 30.49
CA GLY A 225 -15.87 12.82 31.39
C GLY A 225 -17.34 12.38 31.31
N HIS A 226 -18.19 13.22 30.72
CA HIS A 226 -19.63 12.94 30.55
C HIS A 226 -20.03 12.59 29.11
N VAL A 227 -19.06 12.44 28.22
CA VAL A 227 -19.29 12.12 26.81
C VAL A 227 -19.08 10.63 26.61
N ASP A 228 -20.11 9.93 26.14
CA ASP A 228 -19.98 8.53 25.73
C ASP A 228 -19.32 8.46 24.34
N ILE A 229 -18.32 7.61 24.18
CA ILE A 229 -17.49 7.50 22.99
C ILE A 229 -17.62 6.12 22.38
N THR A 230 -17.84 6.07 21.07
CA THR A 230 -17.74 4.85 20.27
C THR A 230 -16.61 4.99 19.25
N VAL A 231 -15.66 4.06 19.25
CA VAL A 231 -14.61 3.97 18.24
C VAL A 231 -14.81 2.71 17.40
N ASN A 232 -14.88 2.90 16.10
CA ASN A 232 -15.24 1.90 15.11
C ASN A 232 -14.09 1.73 14.13
N LEU A 233 -13.42 0.59 14.17
CA LEU A 233 -12.36 0.25 13.22
C LEU A 233 -12.82 -0.92 12.36
N SER A 234 -12.67 -0.81 11.06
CA SER A 234 -12.94 -1.91 10.13
C SER A 234 -12.04 -1.83 8.90
N THR A 235 -11.43 -2.96 8.56
CA THR A 235 -10.57 -3.14 7.39
C THR A 235 -11.11 -4.14 6.39
N VAL A 236 -12.35 -4.60 6.59
CA VAL A 236 -13.07 -5.43 5.62
C VAL A 236 -13.36 -4.64 4.34
N GLU A 237 -13.74 -5.34 3.27
CA GLU A 237 -14.13 -4.67 2.04
C GLU A 237 -15.45 -3.90 2.26
N THR A 238 -15.36 -2.56 2.32
CA THR A 238 -16.48 -1.65 2.60
C THR A 238 -16.30 -0.35 1.82
N LEU A 239 -17.36 0.46 1.78
CA LEU A 239 -17.24 1.86 1.39
C LEU A 239 -16.34 2.59 2.40
N ASP A 240 -15.45 3.47 1.91
CA ASP A 240 -14.61 4.33 2.75
C ASP A 240 -15.51 5.20 3.64
N ASP A 241 -15.44 4.96 4.95
CA ASP A 241 -16.03 5.80 5.99
C ASP A 241 -14.97 6.12 7.03
N ARG A 242 -14.37 7.28 6.84
CA ARG A 242 -13.40 7.89 7.73
C ARG A 242 -13.99 9.18 8.25
N SER A 243 -14.79 9.04 9.31
CA SER A 243 -15.63 10.11 9.82
C SER A 243 -15.62 10.23 11.34
N LEU A 244 -16.06 11.40 11.80
CA LEU A 244 -16.24 11.76 13.18
C LEU A 244 -17.62 12.40 13.32
N THR A 245 -18.43 11.92 14.26
CA THR A 245 -19.75 12.47 14.56
C THR A 245 -19.83 12.96 16.01
N LEU A 246 -20.25 14.21 16.21
CA LEU A 246 -20.54 14.76 17.54
C LEU A 246 -22.04 15.01 17.70
N ARG A 247 -22.64 14.44 18.74
CA ARG A 247 -24.06 14.61 19.08
C ARG A 247 -24.16 15.52 20.30
N GLY A 248 -24.71 16.72 20.12
CA GLY A 248 -24.95 17.65 21.21
C GLY A 248 -26.38 18.16 21.27
N SER A 249 -26.68 18.85 22.37
CA SER A 249 -28.04 19.33 22.70
C SER A 249 -28.66 20.26 21.67
N ASN A 250 -27.86 20.95 20.85
CA ASN A 250 -28.33 21.96 19.89
C ASN A 250 -28.03 21.58 18.45
N GLY A 251 -27.25 20.51 18.23
CA GLY A 251 -26.86 20.11 16.89
C GLY A 251 -26.05 18.83 16.80
N LEU A 252 -25.90 18.38 15.56
CA LEU A 252 -25.11 17.24 15.14
C LEU A 252 -24.02 17.74 14.22
N ALA A 253 -22.77 17.41 14.51
CA ALA A 253 -21.67 17.59 13.57
C ALA A 253 -21.30 16.25 12.95
N GLN A 254 -21.20 16.19 11.62
CA GLN A 254 -20.69 15.05 10.87
C GLN A 254 -19.49 15.54 10.06
N TYR A 255 -18.32 15.03 10.40
CA TYR A 255 -17.07 15.39 9.76
C TYR A 255 -16.49 14.18 9.04
N ASP A 256 -16.41 14.24 7.71
CA ASP A 256 -15.67 13.28 6.90
C ASP A 256 -14.23 13.83 6.76
N TYR A 257 -13.29 13.22 7.48
CA TYR A 257 -11.91 13.67 7.52
C TYR A 257 -11.08 13.12 6.34
N ALA A 258 -11.60 12.15 5.59
CA ALA A 258 -11.01 11.73 4.32
C ALA A 258 -11.27 12.76 3.22
N ALA A 259 -12.50 13.30 3.17
CA ALA A 259 -12.91 14.34 2.22
C ALA A 259 -12.69 15.78 2.74
N ASP A 260 -12.32 15.95 4.01
CA ASP A 260 -12.24 17.24 4.73
C ASP A 260 -13.55 18.05 4.67
N ALA A 261 -14.69 17.36 4.73
CA ALA A 261 -16.03 17.93 4.62
C ALA A 261 -16.76 17.91 5.96
N LEU A 262 -17.17 19.07 6.46
CA LEU A 262 -17.89 19.21 7.72
C LEU A 262 -19.32 19.67 7.48
N VAL A 263 -20.29 18.84 7.88
CA VAL A 263 -21.71 19.18 7.85
C VAL A 263 -22.21 19.34 9.28
N LEU A 264 -22.76 20.53 9.56
CA LEU A 264 -23.45 20.82 10.82
C LEU A 264 -24.95 20.82 10.58
N ARG A 265 -25.67 20.10 11.42
CA ARG A 265 -27.13 20.13 11.50
C ARG A 265 -27.50 20.73 12.83
N SER A 266 -28.37 21.74 12.83
CA SER A 266 -28.88 22.36 14.03
C SER A 266 -30.39 22.52 13.91
N GLU A 267 -31.05 22.61 15.05
CA GLU A 267 -32.45 23.03 15.07
C GLU A 267 -32.56 24.50 14.66
N ASN A 268 -33.74 24.89 14.16
CA ASN A 268 -34.04 26.27 13.81
C ASN A 268 -35.43 26.65 14.32
N ALA A 269 -35.67 27.95 14.46
CA ALA A 269 -36.90 28.50 15.04
C ALA A 269 -38.03 28.72 14.00
N SER A 270 -38.02 28.02 12.86
CA SER A 270 -39.10 28.14 11.86
C SER A 270 -40.40 27.51 12.34
N ASP A 271 -41.53 27.99 11.80
CA ASP A 271 -42.85 27.44 12.08
C ASP A 271 -42.93 25.92 11.86
N LEU A 272 -43.69 25.22 12.70
CA LEU A 272 -43.80 23.76 12.73
C LEU A 272 -44.16 23.14 11.37
N ILE A 273 -44.97 23.84 10.57
CA ILE A 273 -45.43 23.35 9.26
C ILE A 273 -44.30 23.43 8.22
N ILE A 274 -43.49 24.49 8.24
CA ILE A 274 -42.42 24.70 7.25
C ILE A 274 -41.06 24.13 7.68
N ASN A 275 -40.87 23.91 8.98
CA ASN A 275 -39.60 23.48 9.58
C ASN A 275 -39.00 22.22 8.92
N PRO A 276 -39.75 21.14 8.59
CA PRO A 276 -39.19 19.99 7.88
C PRO A 276 -38.57 20.33 6.53
N LEU A 277 -39.22 21.20 5.75
CA LEU A 277 -38.71 21.64 4.44
C LEU A 277 -37.46 22.51 4.61
N VAL A 278 -37.51 23.49 5.52
CA VAL A 278 -36.35 24.35 5.83
C VAL A 278 -35.15 23.49 6.26
N ASN A 279 -35.36 22.51 7.14
CA ASN A 279 -34.31 21.60 7.58
C ASN A 279 -33.66 20.84 6.42
N GLN A 280 -34.46 20.24 5.53
CA GLN A 280 -33.94 19.50 4.39
C GLN A 280 -33.20 20.40 3.40
N LEU A 281 -33.71 21.61 3.14
CA LEU A 281 -33.05 22.59 2.27
C LEU A 281 -31.74 23.11 2.87
N THR A 282 -31.70 23.37 4.18
CA THR A 282 -30.48 23.76 4.89
C THR A 282 -29.44 22.64 4.81
N GLN A 283 -29.83 21.38 5.02
CA GLN A 283 -28.92 20.23 4.91
C GLN A 283 -28.39 20.07 3.48
N ALA A 284 -29.27 20.12 2.47
CA ALA A 284 -28.87 20.06 1.07
C ALA A 284 -27.90 21.21 0.72
N GLY A 285 -28.18 22.42 1.18
CA GLY A 285 -27.30 23.59 1.02
C GLY A 285 -25.92 23.40 1.67
N ALA A 286 -25.87 22.80 2.86
CA ALA A 286 -24.60 22.49 3.54
C ALA A 286 -23.76 21.48 2.73
N HIS A 287 -24.37 20.39 2.25
CA HIS A 287 -23.69 19.40 1.42
C HIS A 287 -23.20 20.00 0.10
N LEU A 288 -24.03 20.81 -0.58
CA LEU A 288 -23.64 21.50 -1.82
C LEU A 288 -22.48 22.47 -1.60
N ARG A 289 -22.50 23.21 -0.48
CA ARG A 289 -21.42 24.13 -0.12
C ARG A 289 -20.10 23.39 0.09
N GLU A 290 -20.08 22.36 0.93
CA GLU A 290 -18.84 21.61 1.19
C GLU A 290 -18.34 20.92 -0.09
N GLY A 291 -19.24 20.37 -0.91
CA GLY A 291 -18.91 19.81 -2.22
C GLY A 291 -18.28 20.83 -3.17
N ALA A 292 -18.85 22.05 -3.25
CA ALA A 292 -18.31 23.13 -4.06
C ALA A 292 -16.94 23.61 -3.58
N VAL A 293 -16.76 23.78 -2.26
CA VAL A 293 -15.46 24.15 -1.66
C VAL A 293 -14.39 23.10 -2.00
N ASN A 294 -14.72 21.82 -1.84
CA ASN A 294 -13.80 20.74 -2.18
C ASN A 294 -13.47 20.68 -3.67
N ALA A 295 -14.46 20.85 -4.55
CA ALA A 295 -14.25 20.90 -5.99
C ALA A 295 -13.32 22.06 -6.40
N VAL A 296 -13.52 23.25 -5.83
CA VAL A 296 -12.67 24.42 -6.08
C VAL A 296 -11.24 24.17 -5.59
N ARG A 297 -11.07 23.62 -4.38
CA ARG A 297 -9.74 23.30 -3.81
C ARG A 297 -8.99 22.30 -4.68
N GLN A 298 -9.65 21.23 -5.12
CA GLN A 298 -9.04 20.21 -6.00
C GLN A 298 -8.65 20.80 -7.36
N THR A 299 -9.51 21.65 -7.93
CA THR A 299 -9.28 22.30 -9.24
C THR A 299 -8.11 23.29 -9.19
N LEU A 300 -8.10 24.21 -8.22
CA LEU A 300 -7.06 25.24 -8.10
C LEU A 300 -5.69 24.68 -7.70
N SER A 301 -5.66 23.60 -6.92
CA SER A 301 -4.39 23.00 -6.48
C SER A 301 -3.88 21.88 -7.39
N LEU A 302 -4.65 21.43 -8.38
CA LEU A 302 -4.35 20.23 -9.17
C LEU A 302 -3.96 19.04 -8.27
N ASN A 303 -4.70 18.84 -7.17
CA ASN A 303 -4.44 17.88 -6.08
C ASN A 303 -3.15 18.08 -5.26
N ARG A 304 -2.36 19.14 -5.48
CA ARG A 304 -1.17 19.45 -4.67
C ARG A 304 -1.51 19.85 -3.23
N LYS A 305 -2.75 20.26 -2.96
CA LYS A 305 -3.29 20.53 -1.62
C LYS A 305 -4.39 19.54 -1.26
N SER A 306 -4.09 18.24 -1.37
CA SER A 306 -4.99 17.22 -0.81
C SER A 306 -5.15 17.42 0.69
N ALA A 307 -6.29 17.04 1.26
CA ALA A 307 -6.51 17.10 2.71
C ALA A 307 -5.37 16.39 3.48
N TYR A 308 -4.95 15.23 2.96
CA TYR A 308 -3.82 14.48 3.48
C TYR A 308 -2.51 15.29 3.49
N GLY A 309 -2.12 15.91 2.38
CA GLY A 309 -0.91 16.75 2.34
C GLY A 309 -0.98 17.99 3.24
N LEU A 310 -2.16 18.61 3.34
CA LEU A 310 -2.40 19.74 4.25
C LEU A 310 -2.25 19.33 5.72
N SER A 311 -2.61 18.10 6.07
CA SER A 311 -2.47 17.58 7.43
C SER A 311 -1.00 17.52 7.86
N PHE A 312 -0.08 17.08 6.98
CA PHE A 312 1.36 17.09 7.23
C PHE A 312 1.92 18.51 7.32
N LEU A 313 1.46 19.40 6.45
CA LEU A 313 1.88 20.80 6.46
C LEU A 313 1.51 21.48 7.78
N GLY A 314 0.32 21.21 8.31
CA GLY A 314 -0.12 21.80 9.58
C GLY A 314 0.70 21.34 10.79
N VAL A 315 0.94 20.03 10.94
CA VAL A 315 1.76 19.52 12.06
C VAL A 315 3.22 19.95 11.93
N THR A 316 3.77 19.93 10.72
CA THR A 316 5.13 20.40 10.45
C THR A 316 5.27 21.90 10.74
N GLY A 317 4.28 22.70 10.30
CA GLY A 317 4.24 24.12 10.58
C GLY A 317 4.16 24.43 12.08
N ALA A 318 3.28 23.75 12.82
CA ALA A 318 3.17 23.92 14.27
C ALA A 318 4.46 23.57 15.01
N PHE A 319 5.11 22.47 14.62
CA PHE A 319 6.38 22.03 15.20
C PHE A 319 7.51 23.05 14.98
N TYR A 320 7.75 23.48 13.75
CA TYR A 320 8.82 24.44 13.46
C TYR A 320 8.49 25.85 13.94
N GLN A 321 7.22 26.25 14.04
CA GLN A 321 6.84 27.52 14.63
C GLN A 321 7.20 27.54 16.13
N ALA A 322 6.81 26.50 16.87
CA ALA A 322 7.17 26.37 18.29
C ALA A 322 8.68 26.38 18.51
N LEU A 323 9.44 25.70 17.65
CA LEU A 323 10.90 25.66 17.71
C LEU A 323 11.55 27.02 17.45
N LYS A 324 11.05 27.79 16.46
CA LYS A 324 11.55 29.15 16.18
C LYS A 324 11.25 30.13 17.30
N ASP A 325 10.04 30.06 17.83
CA ASP A 325 9.55 30.99 18.85
C ASP A 325 10.06 30.63 20.25
N LYS A 326 10.66 29.43 20.41
CA LYS A 326 11.00 28.83 21.71
C LYS A 326 9.78 28.80 22.65
N ALA A 327 8.62 28.49 22.07
CA ALA A 327 7.35 28.44 22.75
C ALA A 327 6.91 26.98 22.97
N GLU A 328 5.90 26.80 23.82
CA GLU A 328 5.22 25.52 23.91
C GLU A 328 4.58 25.16 22.56
N ILE A 329 4.67 23.88 22.19
CA ILE A 329 3.98 23.37 21.02
C ILE A 329 2.46 23.38 21.24
N ASP A 330 1.71 23.51 20.16
CA ASP A 330 0.26 23.32 20.19
C ASP A 330 -0.10 22.04 20.98
N PRO A 331 -0.99 22.13 21.98
CA PRO A 331 -1.32 21.01 22.87
C PRO A 331 -1.74 19.73 22.14
N ARG A 332 -2.24 19.83 20.90
CA ARG A 332 -2.56 18.68 20.06
C ARG A 332 -1.37 17.76 19.80
N TYR A 333 -0.19 18.35 19.66
CA TYR A 333 1.05 17.66 19.27
C TYR A 333 2.04 17.53 20.42
N SER A 334 1.63 17.85 21.66
CA SER A 334 2.50 17.76 22.82
C SER A 334 2.80 16.30 23.21
N ALA A 335 3.88 16.12 23.97
CA ALA A 335 4.20 14.83 24.59
C ALA A 335 3.06 14.35 25.52
N SER A 336 2.39 15.26 26.24
CA SER A 336 1.26 14.92 27.11
C SER A 336 0.05 14.40 26.35
N SER A 337 -0.26 14.98 25.17
CA SER A 337 -1.27 14.45 24.24
C SER A 337 -0.90 13.03 23.79
N GLY A 338 0.36 12.82 23.39
CA GLY A 338 0.87 11.49 23.03
C GLY A 338 0.69 10.46 24.15
N VAL A 339 0.99 10.82 25.40
CA VAL A 339 0.81 9.94 26.57
C VAL A 339 -0.67 9.57 26.74
N MET A 340 -1.59 10.54 26.73
CA MET A 340 -3.03 10.26 26.87
C MET A 340 -3.56 9.35 25.76
N VAL A 341 -3.13 9.56 24.52
CA VAL A 341 -3.50 8.70 23.39
C VAL A 341 -2.99 7.27 23.62
N MET A 342 -1.73 7.12 24.01
CA MET A 342 -1.14 5.80 24.23
C MET A 342 -1.69 5.09 25.46
N ASP A 343 -2.10 5.82 26.51
CA ASP A 343 -2.79 5.25 27.67
C ASP A 343 -4.16 4.68 27.28
N GLY A 344 -4.94 5.43 26.50
CA GLY A 344 -6.22 4.96 25.97
C GLY A 344 -6.07 3.73 25.06
N LEU A 345 -5.05 3.72 24.20
CA LEU A 345 -4.72 2.57 23.36
C LEU A 345 -4.25 1.37 24.18
N GLN A 346 -3.41 1.58 25.20
CA GLN A 346 -2.97 0.52 26.10
C GLN A 346 -4.15 -0.14 26.79
N ALA A 347 -5.15 0.62 27.24
CA ALA A 347 -6.36 0.06 27.84
C ALA A 347 -7.17 -0.81 26.86
N VAL A 348 -7.13 -0.53 25.55
CA VAL A 348 -7.70 -1.43 24.52
C VAL A 348 -6.81 -2.66 24.32
N ILE A 349 -5.49 -2.47 24.24
CA ILE A 349 -4.52 -3.57 24.05
C ILE A 349 -4.61 -4.58 25.19
N ASP A 350 -4.75 -4.13 26.43
CA ASP A 350 -4.88 -4.98 27.62
C ASP A 350 -6.17 -5.83 27.61
N ARG A 351 -7.15 -5.45 26.77
CA ARG A 351 -8.40 -6.19 26.53
C ARG A 351 -8.35 -7.06 25.27
N LEU A 352 -7.30 -6.94 24.45
CA LEU A 352 -7.11 -7.88 23.34
C LEU A 352 -6.94 -9.28 23.95
N PRO A 353 -7.56 -10.30 23.35
CA PRO A 353 -7.37 -11.65 23.83
C PRO A 353 -5.88 -12.01 23.74
N ASN A 354 -5.38 -12.69 24.77
CA ASN A 354 -3.96 -13.08 24.92
C ASN A 354 -3.56 -14.26 24.00
N ASP A 355 -4.45 -14.69 23.11
CA ASP A 355 -4.22 -15.64 22.00
C ASP A 355 -3.35 -15.04 20.88
N GLY A 356 -2.69 -13.91 21.15
CA GLY A 356 -2.03 -13.03 20.21
C GLY A 356 -0.70 -12.43 20.67
N ALA A 357 0.00 -13.03 21.64
CA ALA A 357 1.45 -12.85 21.73
C ALA A 357 2.09 -13.17 20.35
N GLU A 358 3.36 -12.90 20.11
CA GLU A 358 4.05 -13.20 18.83
C GLU A 358 4.01 -14.69 18.41
N THR A 359 3.21 -15.53 19.05
CA THR A 359 3.32 -16.96 19.19
C THR A 359 2.05 -17.69 18.73
N HIS A 360 1.92 -17.94 17.43
CA HIS A 360 1.87 -19.37 17.14
C HIS A 360 3.24 -19.88 17.52
N GLU A 361 3.33 -20.98 18.27
CA GLU A 361 4.60 -21.68 18.41
C GLU A 361 5.14 -21.84 16.98
N HIS A 362 6.13 -21.03 16.61
CA HIS A 362 6.88 -21.30 15.40
C HIS A 362 7.41 -22.69 15.66
N PRO A 363 7.03 -23.69 14.85
CA PRO A 363 7.56 -25.02 15.05
C PRO A 363 9.07 -24.85 15.19
N ALA A 364 9.62 -25.26 16.33
CA ALA A 364 11.04 -25.05 16.60
C ALA A 364 11.78 -25.65 15.42
N GLN A 365 12.66 -24.87 14.79
CA GLN A 365 13.39 -25.35 13.62
C GLN A 365 14.12 -26.64 14.01
N THR A 366 13.65 -27.76 13.50
CA THR A 366 14.18 -29.10 13.81
C THR A 366 15.36 -29.43 12.92
N ARG A 367 15.45 -28.78 11.75
CA ARG A 367 16.57 -28.92 10.81
C ARG A 367 16.84 -27.64 10.04
N GLN A 368 18.07 -27.49 9.58
CA GLN A 368 18.40 -26.45 8.61
C GLN A 368 17.86 -26.82 7.22
N PRO A 369 17.09 -25.93 6.54
CA PRO A 369 16.77 -26.09 5.14
C PRO A 369 18.03 -26.26 4.31
N LYS A 370 17.95 -27.03 3.23
CA LYS A 370 19.01 -27.17 2.22
C LYS A 370 18.44 -26.82 0.85
N PRO A 371 18.19 -25.53 0.56
CA PRO A 371 17.42 -25.19 -0.61
C PRO A 371 18.10 -25.57 -1.91
N ASP A 372 17.31 -26.16 -2.80
CA ASP A 372 17.66 -26.42 -4.19
C ASP A 372 16.85 -25.54 -5.16
N VAL A 373 15.88 -24.79 -4.64
CA VAL A 373 15.04 -23.84 -5.38
C VAL A 373 15.09 -22.46 -4.74
N MET A 374 15.16 -21.42 -5.56
CA MET A 374 15.06 -20.03 -5.14
C MET A 374 13.81 -19.36 -5.72
N VAL A 375 13.11 -18.57 -4.91
CA VAL A 375 11.97 -17.75 -5.35
C VAL A 375 12.23 -16.28 -5.03
N ILE A 376 12.51 -15.49 -6.07
CA ILE A 376 12.66 -14.03 -5.96
C ILE A 376 11.27 -13.42 -6.07
N GLY A 377 10.88 -12.65 -5.06
CA GLY A 377 9.49 -12.17 -4.94
C GLY A 377 8.55 -13.19 -4.27
N GLY A 378 9.09 -14.15 -3.53
CA GLY A 378 8.33 -15.22 -2.85
C GLY A 378 7.34 -14.73 -1.78
N THR A 379 7.39 -13.46 -1.37
CA THR A 379 6.43 -12.90 -0.40
C THR A 379 5.19 -12.28 -1.06
N GLY A 380 5.12 -12.23 -2.39
CA GLY A 380 3.97 -11.69 -3.14
C GLY A 380 2.88 -12.73 -3.39
N PHE A 381 1.79 -12.34 -4.05
CA PHE A 381 0.62 -13.19 -4.30
C PHE A 381 0.95 -14.53 -4.98
N ILE A 382 1.58 -14.51 -6.16
CA ILE A 382 1.99 -15.74 -6.87
C ILE A 382 3.15 -16.41 -6.13
N GLY A 383 4.14 -15.64 -5.69
CA GLY A 383 5.37 -16.17 -5.08
C GLY A 383 5.14 -16.93 -3.77
N ALA A 384 4.18 -16.49 -2.94
CA ALA A 384 3.87 -17.14 -1.68
C ALA A 384 3.16 -18.48 -1.90
N HIS A 385 2.24 -18.52 -2.86
CA HIS A 385 1.59 -19.76 -3.27
C HIS A 385 2.60 -20.73 -3.89
N LEU A 386 3.43 -20.25 -4.83
CA LEU A 386 4.49 -21.04 -5.45
C LEU A 386 5.45 -21.65 -4.41
N THR A 387 5.90 -20.86 -3.44
CA THR A 387 6.80 -21.34 -2.37
C THR A 387 6.16 -22.48 -1.57
N ARG A 388 4.88 -22.33 -1.19
CA ARG A 388 4.13 -23.39 -0.49
C ARG A 388 3.96 -24.63 -1.35
N THR A 389 3.65 -24.47 -2.63
CA THR A 389 3.54 -25.57 -3.59
C THR A 389 4.87 -26.31 -3.76
N LEU A 390 6.00 -25.60 -3.84
CA LEU A 390 7.33 -26.19 -3.91
C LEU A 390 7.67 -27.02 -2.66
N VAL A 391 7.38 -26.49 -1.47
CA VAL A 391 7.58 -27.22 -0.21
C VAL A 391 6.68 -28.45 -0.14
N ALA A 392 5.41 -28.35 -0.55
CA ALA A 392 4.50 -29.49 -0.62
C ALA A 392 4.97 -30.58 -1.62
N LYS A 393 5.78 -30.21 -2.63
CA LYS A 393 6.43 -31.13 -3.57
C LYS A 393 7.78 -31.65 -3.07
N GLY A 394 8.20 -31.30 -1.85
CA GLY A 394 9.38 -31.82 -1.18
C GLY A 394 10.66 -31.00 -1.39
N HIS A 395 10.57 -29.79 -1.93
CA HIS A 395 11.72 -28.88 -2.07
C HIS A 395 11.96 -28.07 -0.80
N ASP A 396 13.23 -27.81 -0.52
CA ASP A 396 13.61 -26.72 0.37
C ASP A 396 13.79 -25.45 -0.47
N VAL A 397 13.26 -24.32 0.00
CA VAL A 397 13.12 -23.10 -0.80
C VAL A 397 13.84 -21.93 -0.13
N ARG A 398 14.68 -21.24 -0.92
CA ARG A 398 15.28 -19.95 -0.55
C ARG A 398 14.43 -18.82 -1.11
N VAL A 399 13.84 -18.01 -0.25
CA VAL A 399 13.03 -16.84 -0.64
C VAL A 399 13.87 -15.58 -0.54
N VAL A 400 14.05 -14.88 -1.66
CA VAL A 400 14.72 -13.58 -1.67
C VAL A 400 13.67 -12.48 -1.53
N SER A 401 13.79 -11.67 -0.47
CA SER A 401 12.88 -10.55 -0.21
C SER A 401 13.60 -9.38 0.47
N ARG A 402 12.97 -8.21 0.53
CA ARG A 402 13.54 -7.02 1.21
C ARG A 402 13.64 -7.15 2.73
N GLY A 403 13.00 -8.16 3.33
CA GLY A 403 13.05 -8.42 4.77
C GLY A 403 13.58 -9.82 5.08
N THR A 404 13.89 -10.06 6.35
CA THR A 404 14.36 -11.35 6.87
C THR A 404 13.23 -12.26 7.35
N ARG A 405 11.97 -11.77 7.37
CA ARG A 405 10.77 -12.53 7.74
C ARG A 405 9.79 -12.58 6.56
N GLY A 406 9.37 -13.79 6.18
CA GLY A 406 8.39 -14.06 5.12
C GLY A 406 7.07 -14.63 5.67
N PRO A 407 6.05 -14.83 4.80
CA PRO A 407 4.75 -15.42 5.15
C PRO A 407 4.80 -16.93 5.42
N PHE A 408 5.93 -17.45 5.90
CA PHE A 408 6.20 -18.89 6.05
C PHE A 408 6.61 -19.30 7.47
N PRO A 409 5.98 -18.76 8.54
CA PRO A 409 6.34 -19.11 9.92
C PRO A 409 6.10 -20.59 10.25
N ASP A 410 5.25 -21.26 9.46
CA ASP A 410 4.89 -22.67 9.55
C ASP A 410 5.83 -23.61 8.78
N LEU A 411 6.73 -23.07 7.95
CA LEU A 411 7.60 -23.84 7.05
C LEU A 411 9.09 -23.63 7.35
N VAL A 412 9.47 -23.31 8.59
CA VAL A 412 10.85 -22.94 8.95
C VAL A 412 11.90 -24.03 8.69
N ASP A 413 11.48 -25.30 8.66
CA ASP A 413 12.36 -26.44 8.33
C ASP A 413 12.64 -26.57 6.82
N HIS A 414 11.84 -25.91 5.99
CA HIS A 414 11.89 -26.02 4.52
C HIS A 414 12.17 -24.68 3.83
N VAL A 415 11.87 -23.55 4.47
CA VAL A 415 12.00 -22.23 3.86
C VAL A 415 12.99 -21.39 4.64
N GLU A 416 13.99 -20.87 3.93
CA GLU A 416 14.83 -19.78 4.45
C GLU A 416 14.53 -18.50 3.68
N THR A 417 14.51 -17.37 4.39
CA THR A 417 14.34 -16.04 3.78
C THR A 417 15.64 -15.27 3.88
N VAL A 418 16.14 -14.80 2.75
CA VAL A 418 17.38 -14.01 2.68
C VAL A 418 17.09 -12.61 2.17
N SER A 419 17.77 -11.62 2.76
CA SER A 419 17.73 -10.25 2.30
C SER A 419 18.93 -9.97 1.41
N VAL A 420 18.66 -9.70 0.13
CA VAL A 420 19.68 -9.43 -0.89
C VAL A 420 19.22 -8.22 -1.69
N ASP A 421 20.10 -7.23 -1.85
CA ASP A 421 19.88 -6.17 -2.83
C ASP A 421 20.03 -6.78 -4.23
N LEU A 422 18.98 -6.72 -5.03
CA LEU A 422 18.98 -7.29 -6.38
C LEU A 422 19.89 -6.53 -7.35
N LYS A 423 20.44 -5.37 -6.93
CA LYS A 423 21.50 -4.65 -7.64
C LYS A 423 22.90 -5.18 -7.31
N ASP A 424 23.08 -5.87 -6.19
CA ASP A 424 24.35 -6.47 -5.78
C ASP A 424 24.51 -7.87 -6.39
N LYS A 425 25.23 -7.93 -7.52
CA LYS A 425 25.51 -9.18 -8.23
C LYS A 425 26.30 -10.18 -7.38
N ALA A 426 27.25 -9.74 -6.55
CA ALA A 426 28.07 -10.64 -5.75
C ALA A 426 27.22 -11.32 -4.66
N ALA A 427 26.36 -10.55 -4.00
CA ALA A 427 25.41 -11.09 -3.04
C ALA A 427 24.40 -12.04 -3.70
N LEU A 428 23.92 -11.71 -4.91
CA LEU A 428 23.06 -12.62 -5.69
C LEU A 428 23.74 -13.95 -5.99
N ILE A 429 24.98 -13.95 -6.49
CA ILE A 429 25.74 -15.18 -6.78
C ILE A 429 25.90 -16.01 -5.50
N ALA A 430 26.32 -15.39 -4.40
CA ALA A 430 26.46 -16.08 -3.12
C ALA A 430 25.13 -16.70 -2.66
N SER A 431 24.03 -15.97 -2.83
CA SER A 431 22.69 -16.46 -2.48
C SER A 431 22.18 -17.57 -3.41
N MET A 432 22.76 -17.77 -4.59
CA MET A 432 22.39 -18.85 -5.52
C MET A 432 23.22 -20.12 -5.33
N ALA A 433 24.17 -20.13 -4.37
CA ALA A 433 24.95 -21.31 -4.07
C ALA A 433 24.05 -22.50 -3.66
N GLY A 434 24.21 -23.63 -4.37
CA GLY A 434 23.42 -24.86 -4.17
C GLY A 434 22.06 -24.88 -4.87
N ILE A 435 21.63 -23.76 -5.47
CA ILE A 435 20.33 -23.63 -6.13
C ILE A 435 20.38 -24.18 -7.56
N LYS A 436 19.43 -25.06 -7.89
CA LYS A 436 19.26 -25.63 -9.23
C LYS A 436 18.28 -24.84 -10.06
N THR A 437 17.22 -24.32 -9.44
CA THR A 437 16.14 -23.61 -10.13
C THR A 437 15.88 -22.26 -9.46
N VAL A 438 15.86 -21.19 -10.26
CA VAL A 438 15.49 -19.84 -9.82
C VAL A 438 14.18 -19.45 -10.49
N TYR A 439 13.19 -19.06 -9.68
CA TYR A 439 11.97 -18.41 -10.14
C TYR A 439 12.07 -16.91 -9.89
N ASN A 440 12.02 -16.10 -10.95
CA ASN A 440 12.03 -14.66 -10.86
C ASN A 440 10.61 -14.08 -11.06
N LEU A 441 9.94 -13.78 -9.94
CA LEU A 441 8.65 -13.10 -9.90
C LEU A 441 8.76 -11.64 -9.45
N ALA A 442 9.98 -11.07 -9.47
CA ALA A 442 10.18 -9.69 -9.08
C ALA A 442 9.47 -8.73 -10.05
N LYS A 443 8.88 -7.69 -9.49
CA LYS A 443 8.31 -6.57 -10.23
C LYS A 443 8.82 -5.25 -9.66
N SER A 444 9.09 -4.31 -10.55
CA SER A 444 9.21 -2.90 -10.19
C SER A 444 7.96 -2.12 -10.62
N MET A 445 7.68 -1.02 -9.93
CA MET A 445 6.57 -0.10 -10.21
C MET A 445 7.11 1.32 -10.42
N ASP A 446 8.16 1.45 -11.22
CA ASP A 446 8.77 2.74 -11.50
C ASP A 446 7.86 3.65 -12.34
N THR A 447 8.11 4.95 -12.24
CA THR A 447 7.27 5.97 -12.87
C THR A 447 7.92 6.65 -14.08
N THR A 448 9.18 6.31 -14.36
CA THR A 448 9.94 6.80 -15.52
C THR A 448 10.62 5.65 -16.24
N TRP A 449 10.92 5.84 -17.52
CA TRP A 449 11.57 4.79 -18.33
C TRP A 449 13.00 4.52 -17.87
N GLU A 450 13.74 5.56 -17.49
CA GLU A 450 15.10 5.46 -17.00
C GLU A 450 15.17 4.62 -15.72
N LEU A 451 14.22 4.81 -14.80
CA LEU A 451 14.10 4.00 -13.60
C LEU A 451 13.67 2.56 -13.93
N CYS A 452 12.75 2.35 -14.88
CA CYS A 452 12.41 1.00 -15.35
C CYS A 452 13.65 0.26 -15.91
N LEU A 453 14.51 0.95 -16.66
CA LEU A 453 15.75 0.37 -17.19
C LEU A 453 16.70 -0.04 -16.07
N GLN A 454 16.80 0.77 -15.01
CA GLN A 454 17.71 0.49 -13.89
C GLN A 454 17.15 -0.57 -12.92
N ASN A 455 15.89 -0.42 -12.51
CA ASN A 455 15.29 -1.16 -11.40
C ASN A 455 14.46 -2.38 -11.82
N ASP A 456 14.03 -2.50 -13.08
CA ASP A 456 13.35 -3.71 -13.61
C ASP A 456 14.28 -4.45 -14.58
N VAL A 457 14.70 -3.79 -15.67
CA VAL A 457 15.52 -4.43 -16.72
C VAL A 457 16.92 -4.78 -16.20
N GLY A 458 17.62 -3.82 -15.62
CA GLY A 458 18.96 -4.02 -15.06
C GLY A 458 18.97 -5.09 -13.96
N VAL A 459 17.96 -5.09 -13.10
CA VAL A 459 17.79 -6.13 -12.07
C VAL A 459 17.54 -7.50 -12.68
N ALA A 460 16.66 -7.63 -13.69
CA ALA A 460 16.40 -8.90 -14.35
C ALA A 460 17.66 -9.47 -15.02
N VAL A 461 18.45 -8.61 -15.68
CA VAL A 461 19.74 -8.98 -16.28
C VAL A 461 20.74 -9.39 -15.21
N ASN A 462 20.89 -8.63 -14.14
CA ASN A 462 21.79 -8.97 -13.02
C ASN A 462 21.46 -10.33 -12.41
N ILE A 463 20.17 -10.64 -12.20
CA ILE A 463 19.71 -11.95 -11.72
C ILE A 463 20.11 -13.06 -12.70
N ALA A 464 19.92 -12.84 -14.01
CA ALA A 464 20.27 -13.82 -15.02
C ALA A 464 21.78 -14.05 -15.14
N GLU A 465 22.58 -12.99 -15.01
CA GLU A 465 24.03 -13.12 -14.96
C GLU A 465 24.49 -13.87 -13.71
N ALA A 466 23.92 -13.54 -12.54
CA ALA A 466 24.21 -14.25 -11.31
C ALA A 466 23.82 -15.74 -11.41
N ALA A 467 22.70 -16.06 -12.06
CA ALA A 467 22.26 -17.43 -12.28
C ALA A 467 23.23 -18.20 -13.18
N LEU A 468 23.74 -17.58 -14.25
CA LEU A 468 24.81 -18.17 -15.09
C LEU A 468 26.08 -18.42 -14.28
N ASP A 469 26.56 -17.40 -13.57
CA ASP A 469 27.83 -17.45 -12.84
C ASP A 469 27.77 -18.46 -11.67
N ALA A 470 26.59 -18.64 -11.05
CA ALA A 470 26.34 -19.62 -10.00
C ALA A 470 26.05 -21.05 -10.52
N GLY A 471 25.91 -21.24 -11.84
CA GLY A 471 25.64 -22.55 -12.43
C GLY A 471 24.20 -23.05 -12.21
N VAL A 472 23.23 -22.15 -12.10
CA VAL A 472 21.81 -22.49 -11.96
C VAL A 472 21.35 -23.24 -13.22
N ALA A 473 20.76 -24.43 -13.04
CA ALA A 473 20.33 -25.30 -14.14
C ALA A 473 19.07 -24.80 -14.85
N ARG A 474 18.25 -23.96 -14.19
CA ARG A 474 17.04 -23.38 -14.77
C ARG A 474 16.71 -22.01 -14.18
N LEU A 475 16.50 -21.02 -15.04
CA LEU A 475 15.91 -19.74 -14.69
C LEU A 475 14.52 -19.64 -15.31
N VAL A 476 13.47 -19.58 -14.48
CA VAL A 476 12.11 -19.29 -14.91
C VAL A 476 11.82 -17.82 -14.64
N TYR A 477 11.64 -17.05 -15.71
CA TYR A 477 11.32 -15.63 -15.64
C TYR A 477 9.83 -15.39 -15.87
N THR A 478 9.18 -14.63 -14.98
CA THR A 478 7.78 -14.25 -15.13
C THR A 478 7.67 -12.93 -15.89
N GLY A 479 7.34 -13.04 -17.17
CA GLY A 479 6.93 -11.97 -18.06
C GLY A 479 5.46 -11.56 -17.87
N THR A 480 4.85 -11.02 -18.92
CA THR A 480 3.45 -10.55 -18.86
C THR A 480 2.76 -10.58 -20.21
N ILE A 481 1.48 -10.96 -20.23
CA ILE A 481 0.64 -10.83 -21.44
C ILE A 481 0.41 -9.35 -21.83
N ALA A 482 0.61 -8.40 -20.91
CA ALA A 482 0.40 -6.98 -21.18
C ALA A 482 1.37 -6.41 -22.24
N SER A 483 2.45 -7.15 -22.55
CA SER A 483 3.44 -6.80 -23.56
C SER A 483 2.94 -7.03 -25.00
N TYR A 484 1.96 -7.91 -25.22
CA TYR A 484 1.37 -8.13 -26.55
C TYR A 484 0.54 -6.93 -27.02
N ASP A 485 0.49 -6.72 -28.33
CA ASP A 485 -0.57 -5.94 -28.95
C ASP A 485 -1.85 -6.77 -28.99
N MET A 486 -2.84 -6.37 -28.21
CA MET A 486 -4.14 -7.04 -28.10
C MET A 486 -5.26 -6.16 -28.66
N SER A 487 -4.94 -5.31 -29.64
CA SER A 487 -5.84 -4.27 -30.15
C SER A 487 -6.76 -4.70 -31.30
N ASP A 488 -6.54 -5.88 -31.88
CA ASP A 488 -7.25 -6.40 -33.04
C ASP A 488 -8.03 -7.68 -32.69
N GLU A 489 -9.35 -7.61 -32.86
CA GLU A 489 -10.29 -8.71 -32.61
C GLU A 489 -10.09 -9.90 -33.55
N ALA A 490 -9.52 -9.67 -34.74
CA ALA A 490 -9.27 -10.71 -35.74
C ALA A 490 -8.00 -11.53 -35.46
N VAL A 491 -7.17 -11.09 -34.53
CA VAL A 491 -5.88 -11.72 -34.23
C VAL A 491 -6.00 -12.50 -32.92
N THR A 492 -5.67 -13.79 -32.95
CA THR A 492 -5.50 -14.59 -31.74
C THR A 492 -4.05 -14.52 -31.28
N ILE A 493 -3.85 -14.21 -30.00
CA ILE A 493 -2.53 -14.16 -29.39
C ILE A 493 -2.04 -15.56 -29.10
N THR A 494 -0.84 -15.85 -29.61
CA THR A 494 -0.08 -17.09 -29.34
C THR A 494 1.32 -16.70 -28.87
N GLU A 495 2.15 -17.65 -28.47
CA GLU A 495 3.54 -17.38 -28.10
C GLU A 495 4.40 -16.88 -29.27
N ASN A 496 3.95 -17.12 -30.50
CA ASN A 496 4.60 -16.64 -31.73
C ASN A 496 4.20 -15.20 -32.06
N SER A 497 3.23 -14.62 -31.36
CA SER A 497 2.89 -13.21 -31.53
C SER A 497 4.06 -12.34 -31.06
N GLU A 498 4.65 -11.57 -31.98
CA GLU A 498 5.80 -10.73 -31.66
C GLU A 498 5.41 -9.50 -30.85
N PHE A 499 6.34 -9.03 -30.02
CA PHE A 499 6.24 -7.67 -29.47
C PHE A 499 6.66 -6.69 -30.55
N GLY A 500 5.87 -5.63 -30.76
CA GLY A 500 6.19 -4.62 -31.77
C GLY A 500 7.58 -4.03 -31.57
N ASN A 501 8.32 -3.80 -32.66
CA ASN A 501 9.70 -3.28 -32.62
C ASN A 501 9.82 -1.91 -31.91
N ASP A 502 8.76 -1.10 -31.96
CA ASP A 502 8.66 0.15 -31.21
C ASP A 502 7.55 0.05 -30.15
N MET A 503 7.95 -0.03 -28.88
CA MET A 503 7.05 -0.04 -27.73
C MET A 503 7.06 1.29 -26.96
N SER A 504 7.61 2.36 -27.53
CA SER A 504 7.73 3.67 -26.85
C SER A 504 6.39 4.28 -26.45
N ASP A 505 5.32 3.92 -27.18
CA ASP A 505 3.95 4.37 -26.93
C ASP A 505 3.14 3.38 -26.04
N ARG A 506 3.75 2.29 -25.57
CA ARG A 506 3.15 1.35 -24.62
C ARG A 506 3.32 1.84 -23.19
N ASN A 507 2.43 1.39 -22.30
CA ASN A 507 2.61 1.61 -20.88
C ASN A 507 3.95 1.06 -20.37
N LEU A 508 4.56 1.74 -19.38
CA LEU A 508 5.92 1.45 -18.91
C LEU A 508 6.10 0.00 -18.45
N TYR A 509 5.11 -0.56 -17.76
CA TYR A 509 5.17 -1.96 -17.27
C TYR A 509 5.23 -2.97 -18.42
N ALA A 510 4.35 -2.83 -19.42
CA ALA A 510 4.38 -3.69 -20.60
C ALA A 510 5.68 -3.55 -21.39
N ARG A 511 6.19 -2.33 -21.51
CA ARG A 511 7.43 -2.01 -22.20
C ARG A 511 8.66 -2.56 -21.47
N SER A 512 8.73 -2.39 -20.15
CA SER A 512 9.87 -2.86 -19.35
C SER A 512 9.95 -4.38 -19.34
N LYS A 513 8.81 -5.08 -19.17
CA LYS A 513 8.77 -6.54 -19.20
C LYS A 513 9.14 -7.12 -20.57
N ALA A 514 8.70 -6.48 -21.67
CA ALA A 514 9.12 -6.88 -23.02
C ALA A 514 10.64 -6.71 -23.23
N GLU A 515 11.21 -5.61 -22.73
CA GLU A 515 12.65 -5.35 -22.81
C GLU A 515 13.47 -6.34 -21.96
N CYS A 516 12.99 -6.69 -20.75
CA CYS A 516 13.57 -7.78 -19.96
C CYS A 516 13.60 -9.09 -20.77
N GLU A 517 12.46 -9.50 -21.33
CA GLU A 517 12.37 -10.74 -22.11
C GLU A 517 13.32 -10.71 -23.32
N ARG A 518 13.43 -9.58 -24.02
CA ARG A 518 14.34 -9.39 -25.15
C ARG A 518 15.80 -9.62 -24.74
N GLN A 519 16.25 -8.99 -23.65
CA GLN A 519 17.63 -9.12 -23.16
C GLN A 519 17.92 -10.52 -22.61
N LEU A 520 16.98 -11.11 -21.85
CA LEU A 520 17.14 -12.46 -21.31
C LEU A 520 17.19 -13.51 -22.43
N MET A 521 16.35 -13.39 -23.47
CA MET A 521 16.40 -14.26 -24.64
C MET A 521 17.67 -14.07 -25.46
N GLN A 522 18.21 -12.85 -25.51
CA GLN A 522 19.53 -12.59 -26.10
C GLN A 522 20.63 -13.32 -25.31
N MET A 523 20.61 -13.24 -23.98
CA MET A 523 21.55 -13.98 -23.13
C MET A 523 21.42 -15.50 -23.29
N HIS A 524 20.21 -16.03 -23.48
CA HIS A 524 20.02 -17.44 -23.81
C HIS A 524 20.74 -17.82 -25.10
N ARG A 525 20.54 -17.06 -26.18
CA ARG A 525 21.16 -17.34 -27.49
C ARG A 525 22.67 -17.18 -27.50
N GLU A 526 23.20 -16.17 -26.81
CA GLU A 526 24.62 -15.78 -26.90
C GLU A 526 25.48 -16.42 -25.80
N ARG A 527 24.92 -16.66 -24.62
CA ARG A 527 25.65 -17.12 -23.42
C ARG A 527 25.13 -18.45 -22.85
N GLY A 528 24.09 -19.03 -23.45
CA GLY A 528 23.54 -20.33 -23.02
C GLY A 528 22.75 -20.29 -21.72
N LEU A 529 22.19 -19.13 -21.32
CA LEU A 529 21.31 -19.02 -20.14
C LEU A 529 20.15 -20.04 -20.22
N PRO A 530 19.96 -20.96 -19.26
CA PRO A 530 18.89 -21.95 -19.29
C PRO A 530 17.55 -21.33 -18.89
N LEU A 531 17.04 -20.46 -19.76
CA LEU A 531 15.88 -19.60 -19.52
C LEU A 531 14.57 -20.25 -19.99
N THR A 532 13.51 -20.09 -19.22
CA THR A 532 12.12 -20.27 -19.67
C THR A 532 11.30 -19.06 -19.26
N ILE A 533 10.42 -18.58 -20.15
CA ILE A 533 9.60 -17.39 -19.87
C ILE A 533 8.13 -17.79 -19.70
N ALA A 534 7.55 -17.43 -18.57
CA ALA A 534 6.12 -17.53 -18.32
C ALA A 534 5.44 -16.19 -18.59
N ARG A 535 4.32 -16.17 -19.31
CA ARG A 535 3.47 -14.97 -19.51
C ARG A 535 2.09 -15.26 -18.92
N PRO A 536 1.88 -15.06 -17.60
CA PRO A 536 0.58 -15.30 -16.98
C PRO A 536 -0.48 -14.32 -17.47
N GLY A 537 -1.72 -14.82 -17.57
CA GLY A 537 -2.90 -14.03 -17.86
C GLY A 537 -3.34 -13.12 -16.69
N ILE A 538 -4.65 -12.89 -16.58
CA ILE A 538 -5.25 -12.26 -15.42
C ILE A 538 -5.34 -13.29 -14.30
N VAL A 539 -4.36 -13.26 -13.40
CA VAL A 539 -4.26 -14.22 -12.30
C VAL A 539 -5.26 -13.89 -11.19
N ILE A 540 -6.15 -14.81 -10.90
CA ILE A 540 -7.18 -14.72 -9.85
C ILE A 540 -7.18 -15.99 -9.00
N GLY A 541 -7.84 -15.96 -7.85
CA GLY A 541 -7.93 -17.12 -6.95
C GLY A 541 -7.80 -16.75 -5.48
N PRO A 542 -7.75 -17.76 -4.59
CA PRO A 542 -7.67 -17.58 -3.14
C PRO A 542 -6.51 -16.67 -2.72
N GLY A 543 -6.80 -15.63 -1.93
CA GLY A 543 -5.80 -14.64 -1.48
C GLY A 543 -5.43 -13.57 -2.53
N GLY A 544 -6.08 -13.56 -3.69
CA GLY A 544 -5.87 -12.57 -4.76
C GLY A 544 -6.89 -11.43 -4.74
N PRO A 545 -6.56 -10.24 -5.25
CA PRO A 545 -7.53 -9.15 -5.33
C PRO A 545 -8.57 -9.38 -6.44
N LEU A 546 -9.88 -9.28 -6.10
CA LEU A 546 -10.97 -9.14 -7.09
C LEU A 546 -10.70 -8.00 -8.09
N GLN A 547 -10.10 -6.92 -7.57
CA GLN A 547 -9.92 -5.65 -8.26
C GLN A 547 -8.72 -5.68 -9.20
N HIS A 548 -8.71 -6.61 -10.16
CA HIS A 548 -7.59 -6.71 -11.09
C HIS A 548 -7.64 -5.60 -12.14
N TRP A 549 -6.50 -4.92 -12.34
CA TRP A 549 -6.38 -3.81 -13.30
C TRP A 549 -6.59 -4.24 -14.75
N GLY A 550 -6.34 -5.52 -15.09
CA GLY A 550 -6.64 -6.07 -16.42
C GLY A 550 -8.13 -6.07 -16.78
N ILE A 551 -9.03 -6.03 -15.80
CA ILE A 551 -10.49 -6.04 -16.04
C ILE A 551 -11.00 -4.60 -16.26
N GLY A 552 -10.54 -3.67 -15.43
CA GLY A 552 -11.01 -2.29 -15.46
C GLY A 552 -10.37 -1.41 -14.39
N ARG A 553 -10.75 -0.13 -14.41
CA ARG A 553 -10.40 0.84 -13.38
C ARG A 553 -11.44 0.81 -12.25
N TRP A 554 -11.00 0.42 -11.07
CA TRP A 554 -11.84 0.32 -9.88
C TRP A 554 -11.96 1.64 -9.13
N HIS A 555 -13.11 1.82 -8.49
CA HIS A 555 -13.48 3.01 -7.72
C HIS A 555 -14.07 2.53 -6.37
N GLY A 556 -13.17 2.06 -5.49
CA GLY A 556 -13.55 1.32 -4.29
C GLY A 556 -14.09 -0.07 -4.61
N ALA A 557 -14.67 -0.72 -3.60
CA ALA A 557 -15.19 -2.09 -3.67
C ALA A 557 -16.34 -2.27 -4.68
N GLY A 558 -17.24 -1.30 -4.74
CA GLY A 558 -18.56 -1.46 -5.36
C GLY A 558 -18.69 -0.90 -6.77
N ALA A 559 -17.62 -0.37 -7.39
CA ALA A 559 -17.73 0.26 -8.70
C ALA A 559 -16.49 0.08 -9.57
N VAL A 560 -16.73 -0.18 -10.86
CA VAL A 560 -15.67 -0.38 -11.86
C VAL A 560 -16.04 0.28 -13.19
N ARG A 561 -15.04 0.90 -13.81
CA ARG A 561 -15.08 1.36 -15.20
C ARG A 561 -14.24 0.40 -16.04
N LEU A 562 -14.89 -0.41 -16.86
CA LEU A 562 -14.22 -1.35 -17.75
C LEU A 562 -13.40 -0.60 -18.81
N TRP A 563 -12.42 -1.28 -19.42
CA TRP A 563 -11.61 -0.68 -20.49
C TRP A 563 -12.38 -0.52 -21.80
N SER A 564 -13.36 -1.38 -22.07
CA SER A 564 -14.30 -1.33 -23.19
C SER A 564 -15.74 -1.62 -22.75
N ALA A 565 -16.61 -2.03 -23.67
CA ALA A 565 -17.96 -2.47 -23.36
C ALA A 565 -18.01 -3.69 -22.43
N GLY A 566 -16.91 -4.46 -22.29
CA GLY A 566 -16.82 -5.61 -21.39
C GLY A 566 -17.27 -6.94 -21.98
N ASN A 567 -17.41 -7.01 -23.30
CA ASN A 567 -17.89 -8.19 -24.02
C ASN A 567 -16.74 -9.07 -24.57
N ASN A 568 -15.50 -8.60 -24.43
CA ASN A 568 -14.33 -9.34 -24.90
C ASN A 568 -13.96 -10.41 -23.87
N LYS A 569 -13.50 -11.57 -24.36
CA LYS A 569 -13.04 -12.68 -23.53
C LYS A 569 -11.74 -12.27 -22.84
N LEU A 570 -11.69 -12.44 -21.52
CA LEU A 570 -10.52 -12.08 -20.73
C LEU A 570 -9.66 -13.32 -20.46
N PRO A 571 -8.32 -13.19 -20.53
CA PRO A 571 -7.39 -14.30 -20.36
C PRO A 571 -7.21 -14.64 -18.88
N PHE A 572 -8.26 -15.07 -18.19
CA PHE A 572 -8.18 -15.46 -16.79
C PHE A 572 -7.35 -16.73 -16.59
N VAL A 573 -6.73 -16.85 -15.41
CA VAL A 573 -6.03 -18.06 -14.99
C VAL A 573 -6.04 -18.13 -13.46
N LEU A 574 -6.20 -19.31 -12.89
CA LEU A 574 -6.12 -19.48 -11.44
C LEU A 574 -4.66 -19.41 -10.98
N ASN A 575 -4.42 -18.89 -9.78
CA ASN A 575 -3.08 -18.83 -9.20
C ASN A 575 -2.44 -20.23 -9.06
N ASP A 576 -3.24 -21.22 -8.70
CA ASP A 576 -2.84 -22.63 -8.59
C ASP A 576 -2.36 -23.16 -9.97
N ASP A 577 -3.12 -22.85 -11.03
CA ASP A 577 -2.77 -23.24 -12.40
C ASP A 577 -1.48 -22.56 -12.87
N VAL A 578 -1.26 -21.28 -12.51
CA VAL A 578 0.00 -20.59 -12.79
C VAL A 578 1.16 -21.27 -12.07
N CYS A 579 1.00 -21.62 -10.80
CA CYS A 579 2.05 -22.28 -10.02
C CYS A 579 2.40 -23.65 -10.62
N GLU A 580 1.40 -24.47 -10.98
CA GLU A 580 1.64 -25.74 -11.67
C GLU A 580 2.37 -25.52 -13.02
N GLY A 581 1.96 -24.52 -13.81
CA GLY A 581 2.62 -24.17 -15.06
C GLY A 581 4.10 -23.81 -14.87
N LEU A 582 4.42 -23.01 -13.85
CA LEU A 582 5.79 -22.65 -13.48
C LEU A 582 6.62 -23.88 -13.05
N LEU A 583 6.02 -24.82 -12.30
CA LEU A 583 6.68 -26.07 -11.93
C LEU A 583 6.99 -26.93 -13.17
N ARG A 584 6.03 -27.08 -14.09
CA ARG A 584 6.22 -27.83 -15.33
C ARG A 584 7.32 -27.23 -16.21
N MET A 585 7.31 -25.91 -16.38
CA MET A 585 8.36 -25.17 -17.10
C MET A 585 9.75 -25.44 -16.55
N ALA A 586 9.90 -25.52 -15.23
CA ALA A 586 11.20 -25.76 -14.63
C ALA A 586 11.74 -27.18 -14.90
N ASN A 587 10.83 -28.14 -15.03
CA ASN A 587 11.17 -29.57 -15.17
C ASN A 587 11.21 -30.06 -16.62
N ALA A 588 10.62 -29.35 -17.58
CA ALA A 588 10.60 -29.71 -19.00
C ALA A 588 11.88 -29.25 -19.73
N PRO A 589 12.74 -30.15 -20.24
CA PRO A 589 13.93 -29.77 -21.00
C PRO A 589 13.61 -28.95 -22.27
N GLU A 590 12.54 -29.30 -22.96
CA GLU A 590 12.02 -28.65 -24.17
C GLU A 590 11.52 -27.22 -23.92
N ALA A 591 11.30 -26.85 -22.66
CA ALA A 591 10.90 -25.49 -22.28
C ALA A 591 12.07 -24.50 -22.23
N ILE A 592 13.33 -24.96 -22.33
CA ILE A 592 14.50 -24.07 -22.37
C ILE A 592 14.49 -23.27 -23.68
N GLY A 593 14.69 -21.96 -23.58
CA GLY A 593 14.63 -21.03 -24.70
C GLY A 593 13.22 -20.77 -25.22
N GLN A 594 12.19 -21.23 -24.50
CA GLN A 594 10.79 -21.04 -24.87
C GLN A 594 10.07 -20.05 -23.96
N SER A 595 9.06 -19.40 -24.52
CA SER A 595 8.02 -18.68 -23.79
C SER A 595 6.68 -19.43 -23.87
N PHE A 596 5.83 -19.23 -22.87
CA PHE A 596 4.49 -19.82 -22.78
C PHE A 596 3.48 -18.85 -22.19
N ASN A 597 2.28 -18.80 -22.78
CA ASN A 597 1.14 -18.08 -22.23
C ASN A 597 0.44 -18.97 -21.20
N LEU A 598 0.44 -18.57 -19.94
CA LEU A 598 -0.31 -19.27 -18.89
C LEU A 598 -1.69 -18.61 -18.76
N VAL A 599 -2.59 -18.99 -19.66
CA VAL A 599 -4.00 -18.57 -19.71
C VAL A 599 -4.88 -19.80 -19.53
N GLY A 600 -5.85 -19.72 -18.63
CA GLY A 600 -6.75 -20.84 -18.32
C GLY A 600 -7.77 -21.13 -19.42
N ASP A 601 -8.45 -22.27 -19.30
CA ASP A 601 -9.47 -22.71 -20.25
C ASP A 601 -10.77 -21.88 -20.10
N ILE A 602 -11.09 -21.43 -18.88
CA ILE A 602 -12.22 -20.54 -18.62
C ILE A 602 -11.85 -19.08 -18.89
N GLN A 603 -12.35 -18.55 -19.99
CA GLN A 603 -12.19 -17.14 -20.37
C GLN A 603 -13.55 -16.43 -20.30
N PHE A 604 -13.94 -15.92 -19.14
CA PHE A 604 -15.12 -15.07 -19.04
C PHE A 604 -14.90 -13.71 -19.71
N THR A 605 -15.97 -13.11 -20.21
CA THR A 605 -16.00 -11.68 -20.44
C THR A 605 -16.05 -10.94 -19.10
N ALA A 606 -15.72 -9.64 -19.10
CA ALA A 606 -15.84 -8.85 -17.89
C ALA A 606 -17.27 -8.89 -17.33
N ARG A 607 -18.30 -8.86 -18.19
CA ARG A 607 -19.71 -8.92 -17.76
C ARG A 607 -20.06 -10.25 -17.12
N GLU A 608 -19.72 -11.36 -17.78
CA GLU A 608 -19.92 -12.71 -17.24
C GLU A 608 -19.25 -12.86 -15.85
N TYR A 609 -18.03 -12.33 -15.69
CA TYR A 609 -17.35 -12.34 -14.40
C TYR A 609 -18.11 -11.57 -13.30
N PHE A 610 -18.63 -10.37 -13.61
CA PHE A 610 -19.41 -9.59 -12.64
C PHE A 610 -20.80 -10.17 -12.35
N ASP A 611 -21.43 -10.80 -13.33
CA ASP A 611 -22.68 -11.52 -13.14
C ASP A 611 -22.45 -12.75 -12.24
N ALA A 612 -21.37 -13.50 -12.46
CA ALA A 612 -20.98 -14.61 -11.58
C ALA A 612 -20.69 -14.16 -10.13
N ILE A 613 -20.09 -12.99 -9.93
CA ILE A 613 -19.92 -12.40 -8.58
C ILE A 613 -21.28 -12.11 -7.94
N PHE A 614 -22.21 -11.52 -8.69
CA PHE A 614 -23.55 -11.23 -8.17
C PHE A 614 -24.32 -12.51 -7.83
N GLU A 615 -24.27 -13.52 -8.69
CA GLU A 615 -24.95 -14.80 -8.46
C GLU A 615 -24.37 -15.56 -7.26
N ALA A 616 -23.04 -15.56 -7.10
CA ALA A 616 -22.38 -16.27 -6.02
C ALA A 616 -22.48 -15.56 -4.66
N LEU A 617 -22.38 -14.22 -4.63
CA LEU A 617 -22.24 -13.44 -3.39
C LEU A 617 -23.43 -12.52 -3.09
N GLY A 618 -24.42 -12.40 -3.99
CA GLY A 618 -25.58 -11.50 -3.83
C GLY A 618 -25.24 -10.01 -3.94
N ALA A 619 -23.99 -9.65 -4.24
CA ALA A 619 -23.51 -8.28 -4.25
C ALA A 619 -23.36 -7.74 -5.68
N ARG A 620 -24.07 -6.64 -5.98
CA ARG A 620 -24.05 -6.04 -7.32
C ARG A 620 -23.00 -4.94 -7.41
N VAL A 621 -21.94 -5.19 -8.18
CA VAL A 621 -20.94 -4.17 -8.52
C VAL A 621 -21.53 -3.23 -9.57
N LYS A 622 -21.33 -1.92 -9.42
CA LYS A 622 -21.67 -0.92 -10.43
C LYS A 622 -20.66 -0.97 -11.57
N VAL A 623 -21.01 -1.69 -12.63
CA VAL A 623 -20.17 -1.87 -13.83
C VAL A 623 -20.56 -0.87 -14.91
N ASN A 624 -19.62 -0.02 -15.33
CA ASN A 624 -19.79 0.86 -16.47
C ASN A 624 -18.80 0.53 -17.59
N GLY A 625 -19.29 0.37 -18.82
CA GLY A 625 -18.44 0.18 -19.99
C GLY A 625 -17.56 1.41 -20.27
N GLY A 626 -16.31 1.17 -20.66
CA GLY A 626 -15.37 2.18 -21.15
C GLY A 626 -15.41 2.35 -22.66
N ASN A 627 -14.75 3.40 -23.14
CA ASN A 627 -14.52 3.62 -24.56
C ASN A 627 -13.02 3.91 -24.74
N PRO A 628 -12.24 2.97 -25.32
CA PRO A 628 -10.79 3.13 -25.52
C PRO A 628 -10.43 4.39 -26.31
N THR A 629 -11.22 4.74 -27.31
CA THR A 629 -11.01 5.96 -28.12
C THR A 629 -11.19 7.23 -27.29
N LEU A 630 -12.18 7.26 -26.40
CA LEU A 630 -12.37 8.40 -25.50
C LEU A 630 -11.23 8.49 -24.48
N PHE A 631 -10.78 7.37 -23.92
CA PHE A 631 -9.65 7.36 -23.00
C PHE A 631 -8.37 7.85 -23.67
N TRP A 632 -8.10 7.39 -24.89
CA TRP A 632 -7.01 7.89 -25.71
C TRP A 632 -7.13 9.39 -25.98
N ALA A 633 -8.30 9.88 -26.39
CA ALA A 633 -8.50 11.30 -26.69
C ALA A 633 -8.25 12.19 -25.46
N VAL A 634 -8.74 11.78 -24.29
CA VAL A 634 -8.49 12.47 -23.02
C VAL A 634 -7.00 12.49 -22.69
N ASP A 635 -6.29 11.38 -22.87
CA ASP A 635 -4.87 11.30 -22.61
C ASP A 635 -4.03 12.05 -23.65
N ALA A 636 -4.47 12.15 -24.91
CA ALA A 636 -3.91 13.01 -25.93
C ALA A 636 -3.96 14.50 -25.53
N VAL A 637 -5.11 14.95 -25.03
CA VAL A 637 -5.24 16.32 -24.50
C VAL A 637 -4.30 16.53 -23.30
N LYS A 638 -4.26 15.60 -22.34
CA LYS A 638 -3.35 15.68 -21.19
C LYS A 638 -1.89 15.67 -21.60
N TYR A 639 -1.52 14.88 -22.60
CA TYR A 639 -0.16 14.82 -23.14
C TYR A 639 0.25 16.17 -23.71
N VAL A 640 -0.59 16.76 -24.57
CA VAL A 640 -0.34 18.09 -25.15
C VAL A 640 -0.17 19.13 -24.06
N LEU A 641 -1.05 19.14 -23.05
CA LEU A 641 -0.96 20.05 -21.90
C LEU A 641 0.33 19.84 -21.10
N LYS A 642 0.67 18.60 -20.75
CA LYS A 642 1.88 18.30 -19.96
C LYS A 642 3.16 18.65 -20.72
N LYS A 643 3.21 18.34 -22.01
CA LYS A 643 4.40 18.55 -22.86
C LYS A 643 4.60 20.03 -23.21
N HIS A 644 3.54 20.71 -23.66
CA HIS A 644 3.67 22.07 -24.20
C HIS A 644 3.38 23.15 -23.17
N ALA A 645 2.34 22.98 -22.33
CA ALA A 645 1.98 23.99 -21.33
C ALA A 645 2.80 23.84 -20.03
N LEU A 646 3.01 22.61 -19.54
CA LEU A 646 3.77 22.36 -18.31
C LEU A 646 5.26 22.04 -18.56
N ARG A 647 5.70 22.02 -19.83
CA ARG A 647 7.09 21.73 -20.25
C ARG A 647 7.69 20.49 -19.57
N ARG A 648 6.88 19.48 -19.31
CA ARG A 648 7.36 18.22 -18.73
C ARG A 648 8.02 17.38 -19.80
N HIS A 649 9.26 16.95 -19.53
CA HIS A 649 10.00 16.01 -20.35
C HIS A 649 9.63 14.55 -19.96
N GLY A 650 9.85 13.59 -20.87
CA GLY A 650 9.62 12.15 -20.59
C GLY A 650 8.15 11.71 -20.51
N VAL A 651 7.19 12.53 -20.95
CA VAL A 651 5.76 12.15 -20.94
C VAL A 651 5.52 11.09 -22.03
N LEU A 652 4.89 9.97 -21.66
CA LEU A 652 4.48 8.92 -22.60
C LEU A 652 3.51 9.46 -23.64
N ARG A 653 3.75 9.14 -24.91
CA ARG A 653 2.84 9.47 -26.00
C ARG A 653 1.59 8.56 -25.88
N PRO A 654 0.38 9.13 -25.99
CA PRO A 654 -0.84 8.36 -25.90
C PRO A 654 -1.07 7.56 -27.18
N SER A 655 -1.32 6.27 -27.03
CA SER A 655 -1.60 5.35 -28.13
C SER A 655 -2.99 4.75 -28.03
N LEU A 656 -3.74 4.83 -29.12
CA LEU A 656 -5.04 4.17 -29.22
C LEU A 656 -4.87 2.65 -29.19
N MET A 657 -3.79 2.15 -29.78
CA MET A 657 -3.43 0.72 -29.78
C MET A 657 -3.17 0.19 -28.36
N ASP A 658 -2.47 0.96 -27.50
CA ASP A 658 -2.28 0.60 -26.08
C ASP A 658 -3.62 0.58 -25.32
N TRP A 659 -4.48 1.59 -25.53
CA TRP A 659 -5.81 1.62 -24.92
C TRP A 659 -6.72 0.49 -25.39
N LYS A 660 -6.68 0.13 -26.67
CA LYS A 660 -7.37 -1.04 -27.22
C LYS A 660 -6.80 -2.35 -26.67
N SER A 661 -5.49 -2.45 -26.50
CA SER A 661 -4.86 -3.64 -25.91
C SER A 661 -5.32 -3.89 -24.47
N ARG A 662 -5.51 -2.83 -23.67
CA ARG A 662 -6.08 -2.95 -22.30
C ARG A 662 -7.52 -3.47 -22.31
N ALA A 663 -8.24 -3.29 -23.41
CA ALA A 663 -9.57 -3.84 -23.59
C ALA A 663 -9.59 -5.31 -24.01
N HIS A 664 -8.42 -5.94 -24.20
CA HIS A 664 -8.30 -7.36 -24.57
C HIS A 664 -9.14 -7.72 -25.80
N PHE A 665 -9.02 -6.98 -26.91
CA PHE A 665 -9.77 -7.30 -28.13
C PHE A 665 -9.35 -8.64 -28.74
N SER A 666 -8.05 -8.95 -28.68
CA SER A 666 -7.49 -10.20 -29.16
C SER A 666 -7.70 -11.34 -28.14
N PRO A 667 -8.31 -12.48 -28.51
CA PRO A 667 -8.37 -13.67 -27.65
C PRO A 667 -6.99 -14.34 -27.51
N PHE A 668 -6.85 -15.22 -26.51
CA PHE A 668 -5.60 -15.95 -26.23
C PHE A 668 -5.75 -17.44 -26.48
N ASP A 669 -4.74 -18.02 -27.11
CA ASP A 669 -4.55 -19.47 -27.24
C ASP A 669 -3.57 -19.97 -26.16
N ASN A 670 -3.86 -21.15 -25.60
CA ASN A 670 -3.04 -21.84 -24.61
C ASN A 670 -2.56 -23.24 -25.07
N ALA A 671 -2.83 -23.63 -26.32
CA ALA A 671 -2.54 -24.97 -26.84
C ALA A 671 -1.05 -25.34 -26.74
N LYS A 672 -0.12 -24.41 -26.99
CA LYS A 672 1.32 -24.65 -26.83
C LYS A 672 1.67 -25.00 -25.39
N SER A 673 1.18 -24.23 -24.42
CA SER A 673 1.40 -24.47 -22.99
C SER A 673 0.90 -25.85 -22.58
N LYS A 674 -0.31 -26.24 -23.01
CA LYS A 674 -0.87 -27.56 -22.72
C LYS A 674 -0.05 -28.69 -23.33
N ALA A 675 0.30 -28.57 -24.62
CA ALA A 675 1.01 -29.62 -25.35
C ALA A 675 2.47 -29.79 -24.92
N ALA A 676 3.19 -28.69 -24.69
CA ALA A 676 4.62 -28.73 -24.39
C ALA A 676 4.94 -28.94 -22.90
N LEU A 677 3.99 -28.68 -21.99
CA LEU A 677 4.23 -28.76 -20.55
C LEU A 677 3.37 -29.84 -19.87
N ASP A 678 2.47 -30.51 -20.60
CA ASP A 678 1.41 -31.35 -20.01
C ASP A 678 0.63 -30.57 -18.94
N TRP A 679 0.29 -29.32 -19.27
CA TRP A 679 -0.38 -28.39 -18.38
C TRP A 679 -1.90 -28.46 -18.55
N THR A 680 -2.63 -28.71 -17.46
CA THR A 680 -4.08 -28.86 -17.45
C THR A 680 -4.71 -27.83 -16.51
N PRO A 681 -5.00 -26.60 -17.00
CA PRO A 681 -5.68 -25.59 -16.19
C PRO A 681 -7.13 -25.99 -15.89
N GLU A 682 -7.74 -25.34 -14.89
CA GLU A 682 -9.15 -25.59 -14.54
C GLU A 682 -10.10 -25.37 -15.73
N ALA A 683 -10.93 -26.36 -16.00
CA ALA A 683 -11.86 -26.38 -17.11
C ALA A 683 -13.34 -26.47 -16.66
N ASP A 684 -13.59 -26.75 -15.38
CA ASP A 684 -14.94 -26.69 -14.81
C ASP A 684 -15.26 -25.25 -14.39
N SER A 685 -16.29 -24.67 -15.03
CA SER A 685 -16.75 -23.30 -14.75
C SER A 685 -17.24 -23.12 -13.31
N ALA A 686 -17.90 -24.12 -12.72
CA ALA A 686 -18.40 -24.03 -11.35
C ALA A 686 -17.25 -24.05 -10.34
N GLU A 687 -16.26 -24.91 -10.57
CA GLU A 687 -15.06 -24.98 -9.73
C GLU A 687 -14.18 -23.73 -9.90
N PHE A 688 -14.08 -23.21 -11.12
CA PHE A 688 -13.43 -21.94 -11.39
C PHE A 688 -14.09 -20.80 -10.62
N ILE A 689 -15.43 -20.67 -10.65
CA ILE A 689 -16.19 -19.68 -9.87
C ILE A 689 -15.96 -19.89 -8.37
N ARG A 690 -16.02 -21.13 -7.89
CA ARG A 690 -15.77 -21.44 -6.48
C ARG A 690 -14.39 -20.93 -6.04
N LYS A 691 -13.33 -21.30 -6.75
CA LYS A 691 -11.95 -20.88 -6.43
C LYS A 691 -11.72 -19.38 -6.61
N CYS A 692 -12.22 -18.79 -7.70
CA CYS A 692 -11.90 -17.41 -8.05
C CYS A 692 -12.83 -16.36 -7.44
N ILE A 693 -14.04 -16.74 -7.01
CA ILE A 693 -15.03 -15.83 -6.45
C ILE A 693 -15.35 -16.17 -4.99
N ILE A 694 -15.74 -17.41 -4.69
CA ILE A 694 -16.21 -17.79 -3.35
C ILE A 694 -15.02 -17.89 -2.38
N ASP A 695 -14.06 -18.75 -2.68
CA ASP A 695 -12.87 -18.99 -1.85
C ASP A 695 -11.88 -17.81 -1.87
N ALA A 696 -11.96 -16.98 -2.92
CA ALA A 696 -11.19 -15.74 -2.99
C ALA A 696 -11.60 -14.70 -1.94
N ASN A 697 -12.76 -14.89 -1.29
CA ASN A 697 -13.31 -14.02 -0.25
C ASN A 697 -13.35 -12.55 -0.69
N LEU A 698 -13.89 -12.33 -1.89
CA LEU A 698 -13.76 -11.10 -2.67
C LEU A 698 -14.36 -9.84 -2.01
N LEU A 699 -15.42 -10.00 -1.22
CA LEU A 699 -16.21 -8.92 -0.60
C LEU A 699 -16.29 -9.03 0.93
N GLY A 700 -15.51 -9.93 1.53
CA GLY A 700 -15.03 -9.76 2.91
C GLY A 700 -15.89 -10.30 4.06
N TYR A 701 -16.70 -11.35 3.85
CA TYR A 701 -17.26 -12.14 4.96
C TYR A 701 -17.77 -13.51 4.52
#